data_AF-A0A9P8SIQ0-F1
#
_entry.id   AF-A0A9P8SIQ0-F1
#
_cell.length_a   1.000
_cell.length_b   1.000
_cell.length_c   1.000
_cell.angle_alpha   90.00
_cell.angle_beta   90.00
_cell.angle_gamma   90.00
#
_symmetry.space_group_name_H-M   'P 1'
#
loop_
_entity.id
_entity.type
_entity.pdbx_description
1 polymer ?
#
loop_
_entity_poly.entity_id
_entity_poly.type
_entity_poly.pdbx_seq_one_letter_code
_entity_poly.pdbx_strand_id
1 'polypeptide(L)'
;MGLSVIQEQHDVILQEIKNITQDDWKCLIVDRTSSKIIDNAVKEDDILNNNIATIEGIEDRREPNPEMDAIYLLTPDSHSVDCLLADFECRRYRRAFLVWTNLIDPNLRRRIDDFPGVRQLRASSKTLFVDFYPRESHLVTFRDPWSFPMLYHPSCNALVPKHMQSLAQRIAGVCITLGEYPKIRYYRPKNAFHEASVLSAHLARFVQEELDGYAQWDPNFPPPSNRPQSNLVITDRSMDLMAPLIHEFTYQAMAHDLLPIKEGDKVTFHTTINQGTAEEQDKDMELGEKDKIWLDNRHRHMKDTIDKLMGDFQKFLDQNPHFTDENADTTNLNSIRDMLAGLPEFQEMKEAYSLHLTMAQECMNLFQHNKLPDIASVEQTMSTGLDEDFRKPKNVLESAVRLLDDEAITPSDRLRLIIIYILYRGGVVMEDIQKLLTHAALPPQDGEVVSNLELLGGKTSHALKEPHQAPLPLFPKDPKSLQPNEEYSLSRFEPVLKPMLDALAKGTLDQTVFPFVKPPLDPNEDLLLAQGGSLRAGRPNWAAAGRRPPENRPRILVFMAGGATFSESRVCYEVGRERSRDIILISSHMLTPQLFIRQVGDLSRDKRQLDLPMERPKPRAPAHLFERPAPPPMRQPPPGQGAPMPRMGGGPGPAPGPMPTPPPTQAMGNMNLNPSPKPASGGTPEPPQPGTDKASKKKADDKAHKEKKKRNFLGMKK
;
A
#
# COMPACT_ATOMS: atom_id res chain seq x y z
N MET A 1 -12.34 -9.81 -21.20
CA MET A 1 -11.23 -9.42 -20.31
C MET A 1 -11.79 -9.42 -18.89
N GLY A 2 -11.04 -9.86 -17.87
CA GLY A 2 -11.53 -9.79 -16.48
C GLY A 2 -11.54 -8.35 -15.98
N LEU A 3 -12.30 -8.05 -14.92
CA LEU A 3 -12.26 -6.74 -14.26
C LEU A 3 -10.84 -6.43 -13.77
N SER A 4 -10.34 -5.22 -14.06
CA SER A 4 -9.10 -4.68 -13.50
C SER A 4 -9.30 -3.21 -13.15
N VAL A 5 -9.20 -2.87 -11.87
CA VAL A 5 -9.35 -1.47 -11.42
C VAL A 5 -8.24 -0.57 -11.98
N ILE A 6 -7.06 -1.13 -12.26
CA ILE A 6 -5.96 -0.42 -12.94
C ILE A 6 -6.42 0.06 -14.32
N GLN A 7 -7.04 -0.84 -15.10
CA GLN A 7 -7.53 -0.51 -16.43
C GLN A 7 -8.69 0.51 -16.38
N GLU A 8 -9.61 0.37 -15.41
CA GLU A 8 -10.74 1.30 -15.26
C GLU A 8 -10.25 2.72 -14.92
N GLN A 9 -9.27 2.86 -14.01
CA GLN A 9 -8.67 4.17 -13.71
C GLN A 9 -7.89 4.72 -14.92
N HIS A 10 -7.12 3.88 -15.61
CA HIS A 10 -6.41 4.24 -16.83
C HIS A 10 -7.36 4.82 -17.89
N ASP A 11 -8.47 4.12 -18.16
CA ASP A 11 -9.42 4.48 -19.20
C ASP A 11 -10.15 5.78 -18.85
N VAL A 12 -10.56 5.99 -17.60
CA VAL A 12 -11.20 7.24 -17.16
C VAL A 12 -10.28 8.45 -17.33
N ILE A 13 -8.99 8.33 -16.99
CA ILE A 13 -8.02 9.43 -17.12
C ILE A 13 -7.80 9.75 -18.61
N LEU A 14 -7.49 8.75 -19.43
CA LEU A 14 -7.22 8.98 -20.86
C LEU A 14 -8.46 9.46 -21.62
N GLN A 15 -9.65 8.93 -21.29
CA GLN A 15 -10.89 9.37 -21.91
C GLN A 15 -11.17 10.84 -21.62
N GLU A 16 -10.91 11.32 -20.40
CA GLU A 16 -11.07 12.74 -20.09
C GLU A 16 -10.07 13.61 -20.85
N ILE A 17 -8.79 13.21 -20.89
CA ILE A 17 -7.77 13.92 -21.66
C ILE A 17 -8.20 14.04 -23.12
N LYS A 18 -8.60 12.93 -23.74
CA LYS A 18 -9.07 12.87 -25.12
C LYS A 18 -10.32 13.72 -25.37
N ASN A 19 -11.28 13.72 -24.44
CA ASN A 19 -12.49 14.53 -24.53
C ASN A 19 -12.18 16.04 -24.51
N ILE A 20 -11.12 16.44 -23.80
CA ILE A 20 -10.68 17.83 -23.70
C ILE A 20 -9.81 18.25 -24.89
N THR A 21 -8.92 17.37 -25.37
CA THR A 21 -8.01 17.72 -26.47
C THR A 21 -8.75 17.91 -27.78
N GLN A 22 -9.72 17.06 -28.13
CA GLN A 22 -10.51 17.18 -29.38
C GLN A 22 -9.64 17.41 -30.63
N ASP A 23 -8.53 16.67 -30.72
CA ASP A 23 -7.50 16.77 -31.77
C ASP A 23 -6.62 18.05 -31.75
N ASP A 24 -6.85 18.99 -30.83
CA ASP A 24 -5.97 20.13 -30.59
C ASP A 24 -4.83 19.78 -29.62
N TRP A 25 -3.63 20.29 -29.89
CA TRP A 25 -2.49 20.17 -29.00
C TRP A 25 -2.66 21.00 -27.73
N LYS A 26 -2.43 20.39 -26.56
CA LYS A 26 -2.48 21.04 -25.24
C LYS A 26 -1.28 20.64 -24.38
N CYS A 27 -0.94 21.48 -23.41
CA CYS A 27 0.01 21.12 -22.34
C CYS A 27 -0.75 20.43 -21.20
N LEU A 28 -0.19 19.36 -20.62
CA LEU A 28 -0.72 18.74 -19.41
C LEU A 28 0.10 19.20 -18.20
N ILE A 29 -0.58 19.84 -17.25
CA ILE A 29 0.01 20.38 -16.02
C ILE A 29 -0.49 19.56 -14.84
N VAL A 30 0.44 19.00 -14.07
CA VAL A 30 0.16 18.11 -12.94
C VAL A 30 0.85 18.63 -11.69
N ASP A 31 0.29 18.37 -10.51
CA ASP A 31 1.06 18.46 -9.26
C ASP A 31 1.69 17.12 -8.89
N ARG A 32 2.58 17.14 -7.88
CA ARG A 32 3.29 15.93 -7.42
C ARG A 32 2.37 14.77 -7.04
N THR A 33 1.21 15.05 -6.47
CA THR A 33 0.29 13.99 -6.01
C THR A 33 -0.49 13.42 -7.18
N SER A 34 -0.99 14.28 -8.08
CA SER A 34 -1.65 13.86 -9.31
C SER A 34 -0.71 13.12 -10.27
N SER A 35 0.57 13.49 -10.33
CA SER A 35 1.58 12.75 -11.11
C SER A 35 1.65 11.31 -10.64
N LYS A 36 1.76 11.07 -9.32
CA LYS A 36 1.79 9.71 -8.76
C LYS A 36 0.54 8.90 -9.07
N ILE A 37 -0.63 9.55 -9.14
CA ILE A 37 -1.90 8.88 -9.51
C ILE A 37 -1.86 8.46 -10.98
N ILE A 38 -1.42 9.37 -11.86
CA ILE A 38 -1.30 9.12 -13.30
C ILE A 38 -0.27 8.01 -13.54
N ASP A 39 0.95 8.16 -13.00
CA ASP A 39 2.06 7.23 -13.17
C ASP A 39 1.77 5.81 -12.66
N ASN A 40 0.80 5.68 -11.73
CA ASN A 40 0.36 4.39 -11.21
C ASN A 40 -0.47 3.58 -12.22
N ALA A 41 -1.22 4.24 -13.11
CA ALA A 41 -2.18 3.58 -14.00
C ALA A 41 -1.92 3.80 -15.49
N VAL A 42 -1.32 4.94 -15.88
CA VAL A 42 -1.17 5.39 -17.26
C VAL A 42 0.31 5.55 -17.61
N LYS A 43 0.71 5.08 -18.81
CA LYS A 43 2.06 5.32 -19.31
C LYS A 43 2.16 6.71 -19.93
N GLU A 44 3.34 7.29 -19.86
CA GLU A 44 3.64 8.59 -20.49
C GLU A 44 3.32 8.59 -21.98
N ASP A 45 3.73 7.54 -22.71
CA ASP A 45 3.44 7.39 -24.15
C ASP A 45 1.94 7.44 -24.45
N ASP A 46 1.11 6.82 -23.61
CA ASP A 46 -0.35 6.80 -23.80
C ASP A 46 -0.94 8.22 -23.65
N ILE A 47 -0.37 9.05 -22.77
CA ILE A 47 -0.79 10.45 -22.59
C ILE A 47 -0.36 11.28 -23.80
N LEU A 48 0.89 11.18 -24.23
CA LEU A 48 1.44 11.94 -25.36
C LEU A 48 0.69 11.64 -26.66
N ASN A 49 0.26 10.38 -26.85
CA ASN A 49 -0.53 9.94 -27.99
C ASN A 49 -1.96 10.51 -28.04
N ASN A 50 -2.42 11.23 -27.01
CA ASN A 50 -3.73 11.91 -26.96
C ASN A 50 -3.62 13.43 -27.16
N ASN A 51 -2.73 13.88 -28.05
CA ASN A 51 -2.49 15.29 -28.41
C ASN A 51 -1.97 16.15 -27.24
N ILE A 52 -1.16 15.56 -26.38
CA ILE A 52 -0.45 16.28 -25.31
C ILE A 52 0.97 16.59 -25.77
N ALA A 53 1.32 17.87 -25.82
CA ALA A 53 2.62 18.33 -26.30
C ALA A 53 3.73 18.18 -25.25
N THR A 54 3.41 18.50 -24.00
CA THR A 54 4.33 18.43 -22.85
C THR A 54 3.55 18.04 -21.60
N ILE A 55 4.22 17.33 -20.70
CA ILE A 55 3.75 17.07 -19.33
C ILE A 55 4.68 17.83 -18.39
N GLU A 56 4.15 18.77 -17.62
CA GLU A 56 4.94 19.65 -16.76
C GLU A 56 4.39 19.70 -15.33
N GLY A 57 5.28 19.81 -14.33
CA GLY A 57 4.91 20.00 -12.93
C GLY A 57 4.46 21.43 -12.65
N ILE A 58 3.34 21.62 -11.95
CA ILE A 58 2.82 22.96 -11.62
C ILE A 58 3.78 23.72 -10.70
N GLU A 59 4.56 22.99 -9.91
CA GLU A 59 5.56 23.52 -8.98
C GLU A 59 6.89 23.88 -9.63
N ASP A 60 7.10 23.51 -10.90
CA ASP A 60 8.36 23.70 -11.62
C ASP A 60 8.43 25.05 -12.35
N ARG A 61 9.66 25.50 -12.64
CA ARG A 61 9.91 26.65 -13.51
C ARG A 61 9.58 26.26 -14.95
N ARG A 62 8.44 26.73 -15.44
CA ARG A 62 7.93 26.51 -16.80
C ARG A 62 8.07 27.78 -17.64
N GLU A 63 8.24 27.63 -18.95
CA GLU A 63 8.24 28.75 -19.89
C GLU A 63 6.79 29.17 -20.22
N PRO A 64 6.47 30.48 -20.32
CA PRO A 64 5.14 30.92 -20.74
C PRO A 64 4.81 30.51 -22.17
N ASN A 65 3.65 29.89 -22.38
CA ASN A 65 3.12 29.54 -23.70
C ASN A 65 1.67 30.05 -23.86
N PRO A 66 1.48 31.37 -24.05
CA PRO A 66 0.15 32.00 -24.09
C PRO A 66 -0.68 31.66 -25.34
N GLU A 67 -0.13 30.93 -26.31
CA GLU A 67 -0.82 30.54 -27.54
C GLU A 67 -1.49 29.15 -27.41
N MET A 68 -1.00 28.31 -26.50
CA MET A 68 -1.49 26.94 -26.28
C MET A 68 -2.45 26.88 -25.08
N ASP A 69 -3.44 25.99 -25.14
CA ASP A 69 -4.29 25.69 -23.98
C ASP A 69 -3.61 24.66 -23.06
N ALA A 70 -3.95 24.67 -21.77
CA ALA A 70 -3.44 23.72 -20.80
C ALA A 70 -4.56 22.96 -20.09
N ILE A 71 -4.33 21.66 -19.88
CA ILE A 71 -5.12 20.80 -19.00
C ILE A 71 -4.41 20.78 -17.66
N TYR A 72 -5.08 21.24 -16.61
CA TYR A 72 -4.58 21.20 -15.24
C TYR A 72 -5.22 20.02 -14.53
N LEU A 73 -4.53 18.88 -14.47
CA LEU A 73 -4.97 17.72 -13.71
C LEU A 73 -4.33 17.78 -12.33
N LEU A 74 -5.08 18.32 -11.35
CA LEU A 74 -4.55 18.71 -10.05
C LEU A 74 -5.30 18.06 -8.88
N THR A 75 -4.59 17.91 -7.78
CA THR A 75 -5.10 17.57 -6.47
C THR A 75 -5.80 18.78 -5.86
N PRO A 76 -7.00 18.61 -5.23
CA PRO A 76 -7.80 19.73 -4.73
C PRO A 76 -7.32 20.27 -3.38
N ASP A 77 -6.03 20.60 -3.27
CA ASP A 77 -5.45 21.16 -2.06
C ASP A 77 -5.11 22.66 -2.19
N SER A 78 -4.81 23.30 -1.06
CA SER A 78 -4.51 24.73 -1.03
C SER A 78 -3.25 25.08 -1.82
N HIS A 79 -2.27 24.18 -1.86
CA HIS A 79 -0.98 24.42 -2.50
C HIS A 79 -1.13 24.42 -4.03
N SER A 80 -1.80 23.41 -4.59
CA SER A 80 -2.09 23.33 -6.02
C SER A 80 -2.95 24.50 -6.48
N VAL A 81 -3.90 24.96 -5.66
CA VAL A 81 -4.70 26.16 -5.95
C VAL A 81 -3.83 27.43 -5.94
N ASP A 82 -2.92 27.58 -4.98
CA ASP A 82 -2.02 28.73 -4.93
C ASP A 82 -1.11 28.78 -6.18
N CYS A 83 -0.58 27.65 -6.61
CA CYS A 83 0.22 27.54 -7.84
C CYS A 83 -0.62 27.83 -9.11
N LEU A 84 -1.86 27.34 -9.17
CA LEU A 84 -2.79 27.64 -10.27
C LEU A 84 -3.09 29.13 -10.40
N LEU A 85 -3.33 29.82 -9.28
CA LEU A 85 -3.60 31.24 -9.27
C LEU A 85 -2.38 32.07 -9.72
N ALA A 86 -1.16 31.61 -9.41
CA ALA A 86 0.07 32.22 -9.90
C ALA A 86 0.19 32.13 -11.44
N ASP A 87 -0.17 30.98 -12.02
CA ASP A 87 -0.21 30.80 -13.48
C ASP A 87 -1.25 31.71 -14.15
N PHE A 88 -2.40 31.92 -13.50
CA PHE A 88 -3.44 32.82 -13.98
C PHE A 88 -3.01 34.28 -13.94
N GLU A 89 -2.25 34.70 -12.92
CA GLU A 89 -1.72 36.07 -12.82
C GLU A 89 -0.76 36.39 -13.98
N CYS A 90 0.12 35.43 -14.32
CA CYS A 90 1.08 35.59 -15.41
C CYS A 90 0.51 35.23 -16.79
N ARG A 91 -0.75 34.79 -16.88
CA ARG A 91 -1.40 34.29 -18.12
C ARG A 91 -0.50 33.31 -18.88
N ARG A 92 0.02 32.31 -18.15
CA ARG A 92 1.01 31.38 -18.67
C ARG A 92 0.54 30.61 -19.90
N TYR A 93 -0.75 30.27 -19.95
CA TYR A 93 -1.39 29.58 -21.07
C TYR A 93 -2.64 30.33 -21.53
N ARG A 94 -3.12 30.01 -22.73
CA ARG A 94 -4.27 30.67 -23.38
C ARG A 94 -5.56 30.46 -22.62
N ARG A 95 -5.91 29.20 -22.34
CA ARG A 95 -7.05 28.76 -21.53
C ARG A 95 -6.69 27.55 -20.68
N ALA A 96 -7.34 27.41 -19.55
CA ALA A 96 -7.15 26.36 -18.56
C ALA A 96 -8.38 25.44 -18.48
N PHE A 97 -8.18 24.15 -18.73
CA PHE A 97 -9.16 23.09 -18.49
C PHE A 97 -8.84 22.45 -17.14
N LEU A 98 -9.65 22.74 -16.12
CA LEU A 98 -9.36 22.27 -14.76
C LEU A 98 -9.95 20.88 -14.53
N VAL A 99 -9.11 19.92 -14.17
CA VAL A 99 -9.49 18.54 -13.87
C VAL A 99 -9.01 18.21 -12.46
N TRP A 100 -9.92 17.99 -11.53
CA TRP A 100 -9.58 17.69 -10.14
C TRP A 100 -9.56 16.19 -9.89
N THR A 101 -8.54 15.69 -9.18
CA THR A 101 -8.46 14.27 -8.80
C THR A 101 -9.59 13.87 -7.85
N ASN A 102 -10.07 14.79 -7.02
CA ASN A 102 -11.18 14.61 -6.07
C ASN A 102 -12.00 15.89 -5.88
N LEU A 103 -13.01 15.88 -5.00
CA LEU A 103 -13.84 17.04 -4.70
C LEU A 103 -13.02 18.20 -4.13
N ILE A 104 -13.27 19.40 -4.67
CA ILE A 104 -12.65 20.64 -4.21
C ILE A 104 -13.43 21.25 -3.03
N ASP A 105 -12.71 21.63 -1.98
CA ASP A 105 -13.30 22.36 -0.84
C ASP A 105 -14.00 23.64 -1.33
N PRO A 106 -15.22 23.94 -0.85
CA PRO A 106 -15.96 25.12 -1.29
C PRO A 106 -15.21 26.44 -1.12
N ASN A 107 -14.35 26.57 -0.10
CA ASN A 107 -13.56 27.79 0.10
C ASN A 107 -12.44 27.91 -0.95
N LEU A 108 -11.78 26.80 -1.27
CA LEU A 108 -10.79 26.77 -2.36
C LEU A 108 -11.45 27.07 -3.70
N ARG A 109 -12.63 26.51 -3.95
CA ARG A 109 -13.41 26.81 -5.15
C ARG A 109 -13.76 28.29 -5.29
N ARG A 110 -14.23 28.92 -4.20
CA ARG A 110 -14.53 30.36 -4.16
C ARG A 110 -13.29 31.20 -4.50
N ARG A 111 -12.12 30.86 -3.95
CA ARG A 111 -10.86 31.55 -4.27
C ARG A 111 -10.54 31.55 -5.77
N ILE A 112 -10.83 30.46 -6.47
CA ILE A 112 -10.66 30.37 -7.92
C ILE A 112 -11.73 31.20 -8.64
N ASP A 113 -13.00 31.08 -8.22
CA ASP A 113 -14.13 31.75 -8.85
C ASP A 113 -14.06 33.30 -8.70
N ASP A 114 -13.46 33.78 -7.61
CA ASP A 114 -13.26 35.21 -7.33
C ASP A 114 -12.02 35.81 -8.04
N PHE A 115 -11.19 34.99 -8.70
CA PHE A 115 -9.99 35.47 -9.37
C PHE A 115 -10.33 36.41 -10.56
N PRO A 116 -9.72 37.61 -10.65
CA PRO A 116 -10.02 38.56 -11.72
C PRO A 116 -9.76 37.99 -13.13
N GLY A 117 -10.80 37.95 -13.97
CA GLY A 117 -10.68 37.46 -15.33
C GLY A 117 -10.71 35.93 -15.47
N VAL A 118 -11.08 35.19 -14.40
CA VAL A 118 -11.15 33.71 -14.45
C VAL A 118 -12.10 33.20 -15.53
N ARG A 119 -13.15 33.94 -15.90
CA ARG A 119 -14.09 33.53 -16.96
C ARG A 119 -13.44 33.46 -18.34
N GLN A 120 -12.42 34.28 -18.59
CA GLN A 120 -11.65 34.27 -19.83
C GLN A 120 -10.55 33.20 -19.80
N LEU A 121 -9.97 32.98 -18.62
CA LEU A 121 -8.85 32.03 -18.45
C LEU A 121 -9.33 30.59 -18.31
N ARG A 122 -10.44 30.32 -17.63
CA ARG A 122 -10.95 28.97 -17.38
C ARG A 122 -11.91 28.53 -18.48
N ALA A 123 -11.56 27.46 -19.21
CA ALA A 123 -12.41 26.85 -20.22
C ALA A 123 -13.47 25.94 -19.62
N SER A 124 -13.07 25.03 -18.72
CA SER A 124 -13.96 24.09 -18.04
C SER A 124 -13.43 23.75 -16.65
N SER A 125 -14.26 23.09 -15.85
CA SER A 125 -13.84 22.49 -14.58
C SER A 125 -14.62 21.21 -14.33
N LYS A 126 -13.92 20.10 -14.13
CA LYS A 126 -14.49 18.76 -13.86
C LYS A 126 -13.73 18.08 -12.71
N THR A 127 -14.38 17.12 -12.06
CA THR A 127 -13.77 16.23 -11.06
C THR A 127 -13.80 14.79 -11.57
N LEU A 128 -12.69 14.07 -11.47
CA LEU A 128 -12.54 12.69 -11.96
C LEU A 128 -12.74 11.62 -10.89
N PHE A 129 -12.59 11.96 -9.60
CA PHE A 129 -12.70 11.02 -8.48
C PHE A 129 -11.71 9.84 -8.54
N VAL A 130 -10.48 10.10 -8.98
CA VAL A 130 -9.40 9.11 -9.15
C VAL A 130 -8.33 9.17 -8.03
N ASP A 131 -8.64 9.78 -6.88
CA ASP A 131 -7.74 9.88 -5.71
C ASP A 131 -7.61 8.55 -4.95
N PHE A 132 -7.06 7.54 -5.62
CA PHE A 132 -6.73 6.23 -5.08
C PHE A 132 -5.67 5.54 -5.95
N TYR A 133 -5.03 4.49 -5.41
CA TYR A 133 -3.96 3.76 -6.09
C TYR A 133 -4.35 2.28 -6.26
N PRO A 134 -4.80 1.86 -7.44
CA PRO A 134 -4.92 0.45 -7.78
C PRO A 134 -3.55 -0.21 -7.67
N ARG A 135 -3.42 -1.14 -6.73
CA ARG A 135 -2.19 -1.91 -6.46
C ARG A 135 -2.13 -3.16 -7.30
N GLU A 136 -3.29 -3.79 -7.47
CA GLU A 136 -3.49 -4.97 -8.28
C GLU A 136 -4.82 -4.85 -9.02
N SER A 137 -5.09 -5.77 -9.94
CA SER A 137 -6.36 -5.79 -10.66
C SER A 137 -7.58 -5.76 -9.74
N HIS A 138 -7.57 -6.42 -8.58
CA HIS A 138 -8.66 -6.44 -7.58
C HIS A 138 -8.27 -5.86 -6.21
N LEU A 139 -7.18 -5.07 -6.13
CA LEU A 139 -6.72 -4.44 -4.88
C LEU A 139 -6.49 -2.94 -5.08
N VAL A 140 -7.11 -2.13 -4.24
CA VAL A 140 -6.93 -0.68 -4.17
C VAL A 140 -6.38 -0.28 -2.80
N THR A 141 -5.39 0.60 -2.80
CA THR A 141 -4.83 1.22 -1.59
C THR A 141 -4.92 2.73 -1.67
N PHE A 142 -5.05 3.40 -0.54
CA PHE A 142 -4.93 4.86 -0.44
C PHE A 142 -3.50 5.33 -0.10
N ARG A 143 -2.56 4.39 0.05
CA ARG A 143 -1.15 4.63 0.45
C ARG A 143 -1.06 5.52 1.71
N ASP A 144 -1.96 5.30 2.65
CA ASP A 144 -2.09 6.08 3.88
C ASP A 144 -1.88 5.21 5.14
N PRO A 145 -0.62 4.96 5.53
CA PRO A 145 -0.29 4.27 6.78
C PRO A 145 -0.67 5.08 8.03
N TRP A 146 -0.78 6.41 7.93
CA TRP A 146 -1.20 7.25 9.05
C TRP A 146 -2.70 7.12 9.35
N SER A 147 -3.49 6.58 8.42
CA SER A 147 -4.88 6.25 8.68
C SER A 147 -5.06 5.34 9.90
N PHE A 148 -4.09 4.49 10.23
CA PHE A 148 -4.18 3.64 11.42
C PHE A 148 -4.18 4.46 12.72
N PRO A 149 -3.10 5.19 13.07
CA PRO A 149 -3.12 6.01 14.28
C PRO A 149 -4.18 7.12 14.23
N MET A 150 -4.54 7.65 13.07
CA MET A 150 -5.63 8.63 13.00
C MET A 150 -6.99 8.05 13.40
N LEU A 151 -7.26 6.77 13.14
CA LEU A 151 -8.52 6.11 13.44
C LEU A 151 -8.58 5.49 14.85
N TYR A 152 -7.46 4.96 15.35
CA TYR A 152 -7.45 4.16 16.59
C TYR A 152 -6.73 4.83 17.78
N HIS A 153 -5.95 5.89 17.56
CA HIS A 153 -5.23 6.54 18.65
C HIS A 153 -6.17 7.49 19.43
N PRO A 154 -6.27 7.40 20.77
CA PRO A 154 -7.18 8.24 21.56
C PRO A 154 -6.96 9.76 21.39
N SER A 155 -5.71 10.22 21.36
CA SER A 155 -5.33 11.61 21.10
C SER A 155 -5.67 12.14 19.69
N CYS A 156 -6.06 11.27 18.76
CA CYS A 156 -6.45 11.63 17.39
C CYS A 156 -7.96 11.85 17.21
N ASN A 157 -8.79 11.71 18.26
CA ASN A 157 -10.25 11.81 18.17
C ASN A 157 -10.76 13.09 17.47
N ALA A 158 -10.05 14.23 17.60
CA ALA A 158 -10.41 15.47 16.92
C ALA A 158 -10.16 15.45 15.39
N LEU A 159 -9.25 14.59 14.91
CA LEU A 159 -8.92 14.44 13.49
C LEU A 159 -9.84 13.44 12.78
N VAL A 160 -10.40 12.49 13.53
CA VAL A 160 -11.23 11.39 13.02
C VAL A 160 -12.34 11.85 12.06
N PRO A 161 -13.19 12.87 12.38
CA PRO A 161 -14.28 13.23 11.48
C PRO A 161 -13.80 13.72 10.11
N LYS A 162 -12.77 14.56 10.09
CA LYS A 162 -12.17 15.07 8.86
C LYS A 162 -11.47 13.95 8.07
N HIS A 163 -10.81 13.03 8.77
CA HIS A 163 -10.17 11.87 8.15
C HIS A 163 -11.20 10.91 7.54
N MET A 164 -12.30 10.60 8.25
CA MET A 164 -13.38 9.78 7.72
C MET A 164 -14.03 10.41 6.48
N GLN A 165 -14.20 11.73 6.45
CA GLN A 165 -14.71 12.43 5.27
C GLN A 165 -13.78 12.25 4.06
N SER A 166 -12.46 12.36 4.27
CA SER A 166 -11.45 12.10 3.23
C SER A 166 -11.51 10.65 2.73
N LEU A 167 -11.57 9.67 3.66
CA LEU A 167 -11.73 8.26 3.30
C LEU A 167 -13.02 8.01 2.53
N ALA A 168 -14.13 8.61 2.95
CA ALA A 168 -15.42 8.45 2.30
C ALA A 168 -15.40 8.93 0.84
N GLN A 169 -14.79 10.09 0.59
CA GLN A 169 -14.62 10.63 -0.76
C GLN A 169 -13.78 9.70 -1.64
N ARG A 170 -12.70 9.13 -1.11
CA ARG A 170 -11.86 8.18 -1.85
C ARG A 170 -12.56 6.86 -2.15
N ILE A 171 -13.31 6.31 -1.17
CA ILE A 171 -14.12 5.10 -1.36
C ILE A 171 -15.22 5.35 -2.40
N ALA A 172 -15.92 6.48 -2.29
CA ALA A 172 -16.91 6.89 -3.29
C ALA A 172 -16.27 7.03 -4.67
N GLY A 173 -15.06 7.59 -4.75
CA GLY A 173 -14.33 7.71 -6.01
C GLY A 173 -13.99 6.39 -6.69
N VAL A 174 -13.65 5.35 -5.91
CA VAL A 174 -13.51 3.98 -6.46
C VAL A 174 -14.84 3.49 -7.03
N CYS A 175 -15.96 3.69 -6.32
CA CYS A 175 -17.27 3.28 -6.79
C CYS A 175 -17.69 4.04 -8.06
N ILE A 176 -17.46 5.35 -8.11
CA ILE A 176 -17.76 6.23 -9.25
C ILE A 176 -16.93 5.83 -10.47
N THR A 177 -15.62 5.61 -10.30
CA THR A 177 -14.73 5.18 -11.40
C THR A 177 -15.17 3.85 -12.00
N LEU A 178 -15.68 2.93 -11.16
CA LEU A 178 -16.21 1.65 -11.61
C LEU A 178 -17.64 1.73 -12.18
N GLY A 179 -18.31 2.87 -12.10
CA GLY A 179 -19.71 3.02 -12.50
C GLY A 179 -20.69 2.28 -11.58
N GLU A 180 -20.38 2.17 -10.29
CA GLU A 180 -21.14 1.37 -9.32
C GLU A 180 -21.83 2.24 -8.26
N TYR A 181 -23.14 2.03 -8.06
CA TYR A 181 -23.89 2.58 -6.92
C TYR A 181 -24.32 1.43 -5.99
N PRO A 182 -23.42 0.99 -5.09
CA PRO A 182 -23.61 -0.24 -4.32
C PRO A 182 -24.60 -0.10 -3.17
N LYS A 183 -25.20 -1.24 -2.75
CA LYS A 183 -25.82 -1.36 -1.42
C LYS A 183 -24.73 -1.34 -0.36
N ILE A 184 -24.75 -0.36 0.54
CA ILE A 184 -23.71 -0.20 1.55
C ILE A 184 -24.09 -0.95 2.83
N ARG A 185 -23.18 -1.82 3.27
CA ARG A 185 -23.21 -2.57 4.53
C ARG A 185 -21.99 -2.24 5.35
N TYR A 186 -22.04 -2.45 6.66
CA TYR A 186 -20.90 -2.21 7.54
C TYR A 186 -20.80 -3.23 8.66
N TYR A 187 -19.59 -3.51 9.12
CA TYR A 187 -19.36 -4.35 10.29
C TYR A 187 -19.81 -3.62 11.56
N ARG A 188 -20.58 -4.33 12.39
CA ARG A 188 -21.01 -3.92 13.73
C ARG A 188 -20.70 -5.06 14.71
N PRO A 189 -19.69 -4.91 15.58
CA PRO A 189 -19.38 -5.93 16.59
C PRO A 189 -20.53 -6.11 17.58
N LYS A 190 -20.87 -7.36 17.95
CA LYS A 190 -22.02 -7.68 18.83
C LYS A 190 -21.83 -7.19 20.28
N ASN A 191 -20.61 -7.25 20.80
CA ASN A 191 -20.26 -6.93 22.20
C ASN A 191 -19.03 -6.02 22.26
N ALA A 192 -19.11 -4.85 21.62
CA ALA A 192 -17.99 -3.92 21.58
C ALA A 192 -17.73 -3.25 22.92
N PHE A 193 -16.46 -3.09 23.27
CA PHE A 193 -15.97 -2.38 24.46
C PHE A 193 -14.89 -1.33 24.12
N HIS A 194 -14.66 -1.08 22.83
CA HIS A 194 -13.64 -0.15 22.33
C HIS A 194 -14.31 0.99 21.54
N GLU A 195 -13.74 2.20 21.61
CA GLU A 195 -14.32 3.40 20.96
C GLU A 195 -14.40 3.25 19.44
N ALA A 196 -13.45 2.55 18.83
CA ALA A 196 -13.39 2.35 17.38
C ALA A 196 -14.53 1.46 16.81
N SER A 197 -15.37 0.85 17.66
CA SER A 197 -16.47 -0.03 17.23
C SER A 197 -17.55 0.64 16.39
N VAL A 198 -17.63 1.98 16.42
CA VAL A 198 -18.58 2.77 15.63
C VAL A 198 -17.97 3.30 14.32
N LEU A 199 -16.66 3.09 14.08
CA LEU A 199 -15.95 3.61 12.91
C LEU A 199 -16.60 3.15 11.61
N SER A 200 -16.81 1.84 11.47
CA SER A 200 -17.41 1.23 10.27
C SER A 200 -18.81 1.80 9.97
N ALA A 201 -19.61 2.07 11.00
CA ALA A 201 -20.96 2.63 10.84
C ALA A 201 -20.94 4.10 10.38
N HIS A 202 -20.11 4.94 11.00
CA HIS A 202 -19.99 6.35 10.62
C HIS A 202 -19.40 6.51 9.22
N LEU A 203 -18.35 5.75 8.90
CA LEU A 203 -17.73 5.78 7.58
C LEU A 203 -18.71 5.34 6.50
N ALA A 204 -19.51 4.29 6.75
CA ALA A 204 -20.53 3.84 5.80
C ALA A 204 -21.62 4.89 5.54
N ARG A 205 -21.99 5.67 6.56
CA ARG A 205 -22.91 6.80 6.38
C ARG A 205 -22.30 7.91 5.52
N PHE A 206 -21.04 8.28 5.75
CA PHE A 206 -20.36 9.29 4.94
C PHE A 206 -20.21 8.84 3.48
N VAL A 207 -19.83 7.58 3.23
CA VAL A 207 -19.76 7.05 1.86
C VAL A 207 -21.13 7.07 1.19
N GLN A 208 -22.21 6.74 1.92
CA GLN A 208 -23.57 6.84 1.40
C GLN A 208 -23.91 8.28 0.99
N GLU A 209 -23.58 9.25 1.84
CA GLU A 209 -23.83 10.69 1.59
C GLU A 209 -23.05 11.19 0.35
N GLU A 210 -21.78 10.79 0.19
CA GLU A 210 -20.98 11.14 -1.00
C GLU A 210 -21.56 10.54 -2.29
N LEU A 211 -21.95 9.26 -2.27
CA LEU A 211 -22.54 8.60 -3.43
C LEU A 211 -23.93 9.15 -3.79
N ASP A 212 -24.75 9.46 -2.78
CA ASP A 212 -26.05 10.10 -2.98
C ASP A 212 -25.88 11.49 -3.60
N GLY A 213 -24.93 12.28 -3.10
CA GLY A 213 -24.61 13.60 -3.63
C GLY A 213 -24.17 13.53 -5.09
N TYR A 214 -23.32 12.56 -5.43
CA TYR A 214 -22.88 12.36 -6.82
C TYR A 214 -24.02 11.91 -7.73
N ALA A 215 -24.85 10.94 -7.31
CA ALA A 215 -26.00 10.46 -8.09
C ALA A 215 -27.07 11.54 -8.31
N GLN A 216 -27.24 12.46 -7.37
CA GLN A 216 -28.13 13.62 -7.54
C GLN A 216 -27.55 14.64 -8.54
N TRP A 217 -26.23 14.75 -8.61
CA TRP A 217 -25.53 15.68 -9.48
C TRP A 217 -25.40 15.18 -10.93
N ASP A 218 -25.14 13.88 -11.13
CA ASP A 218 -25.09 13.23 -12.45
C ASP A 218 -26.29 12.29 -12.66
N PRO A 219 -27.32 12.72 -13.43
CA PRO A 219 -28.49 11.89 -13.74
C PRO A 219 -28.16 10.60 -14.52
N ASN A 220 -26.97 10.50 -15.11
CA ASN A 220 -26.54 9.30 -15.86
C ASN A 220 -25.83 8.28 -14.97
N PHE A 221 -25.66 8.57 -13.67
CA PHE A 221 -25.05 7.66 -12.72
C PHE A 221 -26.11 6.92 -11.87
N PRO A 222 -25.96 5.60 -11.65
CA PRO A 222 -24.97 4.72 -12.26
C PRO A 222 -25.28 4.49 -13.77
N PRO A 223 -24.25 4.21 -14.59
CA PRO A 223 -24.45 3.88 -15.99
C PRO A 223 -25.38 2.66 -16.14
N PRO A 224 -26.27 2.63 -17.16
CA PRO A 224 -27.16 1.51 -17.39
C PRO A 224 -26.39 0.19 -17.49
N SER A 225 -26.74 -0.75 -16.62
CA SER A 225 -26.09 -2.07 -16.55
C SER A 225 -27.13 -3.16 -16.38
N ASN A 226 -26.87 -4.30 -17.01
CA ASN A 226 -27.63 -5.55 -16.80
C ASN A 226 -27.07 -6.38 -15.64
N ARG A 227 -26.01 -5.89 -14.97
CA ARG A 227 -25.46 -6.49 -13.75
C ARG A 227 -26.40 -6.21 -12.57
N PRO A 228 -26.61 -7.19 -11.66
CA PRO A 228 -27.25 -6.92 -10.37
C PRO A 228 -26.51 -5.82 -9.60
N GLN A 229 -27.24 -5.07 -8.78
CA GLN A 229 -26.64 -4.03 -7.94
C GLN A 229 -25.49 -4.59 -7.10
N SER A 230 -24.36 -3.87 -7.09
CA SER A 230 -23.18 -4.24 -6.33
C SER A 230 -23.39 -4.05 -4.82
N ASN A 231 -22.51 -4.67 -4.03
CA ASN A 231 -22.45 -4.48 -2.58
C ASN A 231 -21.14 -3.81 -2.19
N LEU A 232 -21.17 -2.89 -1.23
CA LEU A 232 -19.99 -2.34 -0.56
C LEU A 232 -20.06 -2.71 0.92
N VAL A 233 -19.07 -3.44 1.42
CA VAL A 233 -18.96 -3.78 2.86
C VAL A 233 -17.83 -2.99 3.49
N ILE A 234 -18.15 -2.14 4.46
CA ILE A 234 -17.16 -1.39 5.24
C ILE A 234 -16.84 -2.15 6.53
N THR A 235 -15.57 -2.45 6.75
CA THR A 235 -15.07 -3.14 7.94
C THR A 235 -13.89 -2.39 8.54
N ASP A 236 -13.47 -2.77 9.73
CA ASP A 236 -12.28 -2.26 10.41
C ASP A 236 -11.45 -3.42 11.00
N ARG A 237 -10.34 -3.13 11.67
CA ARG A 237 -9.45 -4.16 12.22
C ARG A 237 -10.03 -4.94 13.40
N SER A 238 -11.08 -4.45 14.05
CA SER A 238 -11.77 -5.21 15.10
C SER A 238 -12.55 -6.43 14.57
N MET A 239 -12.72 -6.56 13.25
CA MET A 239 -13.34 -7.75 12.64
C MET A 239 -12.43 -8.98 12.71
N ASP A 240 -11.11 -8.79 12.58
CA ASP A 240 -10.11 -9.87 12.58
C ASP A 240 -8.74 -9.34 13.01
N LEU A 241 -8.35 -9.66 14.25
CA LEU A 241 -7.04 -9.32 14.80
C LEU A 241 -6.01 -10.45 14.62
N MET A 242 -6.41 -11.63 14.14
CA MET A 242 -5.52 -12.77 13.94
C MET A 242 -4.84 -12.70 12.57
N ALA A 243 -5.58 -12.30 11.52
CA ALA A 243 -5.06 -12.18 10.17
C ALA A 243 -3.74 -11.36 10.05
N PRO A 244 -3.58 -10.19 10.69
CA PRO A 244 -2.32 -9.44 10.59
C PRO A 244 -1.16 -10.00 11.41
N LEU A 245 -1.34 -11.08 12.19
CA LEU A 245 -0.31 -11.62 13.08
C LEU A 245 0.28 -12.95 12.60
N ILE A 246 -0.52 -13.78 11.92
CA ILE A 246 -0.15 -15.15 11.57
C ILE A 246 0.87 -15.16 10.43
N HIS A 247 1.85 -16.05 10.52
CA HIS A 247 2.74 -16.36 9.41
C HIS A 247 1.96 -17.05 8.29
N GLU A 248 2.00 -16.44 7.11
CA GLU A 248 1.26 -16.91 5.95
C GLU A 248 2.20 -17.44 4.87
N PHE A 249 1.94 -18.66 4.39
CA PHE A 249 2.85 -19.37 3.46
C PHE A 249 2.40 -19.34 2.00
N THR A 250 1.56 -18.39 1.61
CA THR A 250 1.35 -18.06 0.19
C THR A 250 2.38 -17.05 -0.28
N TYR A 251 2.83 -17.19 -1.53
CA TYR A 251 4.07 -16.57 -2.02
C TYR A 251 4.20 -15.08 -1.70
N GLN A 252 3.21 -14.27 -2.05
CA GLN A 252 3.22 -12.83 -1.81
C GLN A 252 3.24 -12.49 -0.32
N ALA A 253 2.34 -13.09 0.45
CA ALA A 253 2.25 -12.80 1.89
C ALA A 253 3.53 -13.20 2.62
N MET A 254 4.08 -14.37 2.30
CA MET A 254 5.34 -14.86 2.86
C MET A 254 6.52 -13.96 2.49
N ALA A 255 6.59 -13.52 1.23
CA ALA A 255 7.64 -12.64 0.77
C ALA A 255 7.59 -11.27 1.47
N HIS A 256 6.39 -10.68 1.64
CA HIS A 256 6.23 -9.41 2.34
C HIS A 256 6.43 -9.51 3.87
N ASP A 257 6.22 -10.68 4.49
CA ASP A 257 6.50 -10.91 5.91
C ASP A 257 8.00 -11.13 6.16
N LEU A 258 8.68 -11.90 5.31
CA LEU A 258 10.04 -12.38 5.60
C LEU A 258 11.15 -11.58 4.93
N LEU A 259 10.89 -11.00 3.74
CA LEU A 259 11.91 -10.32 2.96
C LEU A 259 11.85 -8.81 3.15
N PRO A 260 12.98 -8.08 3.00
CA PRO A 260 13.03 -6.62 3.08
C PRO A 260 12.46 -5.95 1.83
N ILE A 261 11.20 -6.24 1.48
CA ILE A 261 10.49 -5.61 0.38
C ILE A 261 10.13 -4.18 0.76
N LYS A 262 10.51 -3.22 -0.09
CA LYS A 262 10.19 -1.80 0.12
C LYS A 262 8.83 -1.48 -0.47
N GLU A 263 7.92 -1.03 0.39
CA GLU A 263 6.61 -0.49 0.02
C GLU A 263 6.72 1.03 -0.19
N GLY A 264 6.61 1.47 -1.44
CA GLY A 264 6.65 2.89 -1.83
C GLY A 264 5.74 3.17 -3.02
N ASP A 265 6.12 4.13 -3.87
CA ASP A 265 5.34 4.38 -5.09
C ASP A 265 5.38 3.19 -6.06
N LYS A 266 6.51 2.48 -6.03
CA LYS A 266 6.73 1.15 -6.60
C LYS A 266 7.11 0.21 -5.47
N VAL A 267 6.82 -1.07 -5.65
CA VAL A 267 7.28 -2.10 -4.71
C VAL A 267 8.50 -2.75 -5.28
N THR A 268 9.58 -2.72 -4.50
CA THR A 268 10.87 -3.20 -4.96
C THR A 268 11.49 -4.17 -3.97
N PHE A 269 12.19 -5.16 -4.53
CA PHE A 269 13.04 -6.07 -3.79
C PHE A 269 14.49 -5.81 -4.23
N HIS A 270 15.35 -5.56 -3.25
CA HIS A 270 16.78 -5.34 -3.49
C HIS A 270 17.47 -6.70 -3.57
N THR A 271 18.07 -7.00 -4.71
CA THR A 271 18.78 -8.26 -4.93
C THR A 271 20.04 -8.04 -5.72
N THR A 272 21.05 -8.88 -5.47
CA THR A 272 22.27 -8.91 -6.27
C THR A 272 22.07 -9.90 -7.42
N ILE A 273 22.24 -9.42 -8.65
CA ILE A 273 22.17 -10.23 -9.87
C ILE A 273 23.58 -10.74 -10.20
N ASN A 274 23.67 -11.95 -10.76
CA ASN A 274 24.92 -12.61 -11.16
C ASN A 274 25.95 -12.75 -10.01
N GLN A 275 25.49 -13.00 -8.77
CA GLN A 275 26.35 -13.23 -7.60
C GLN A 275 27.48 -14.22 -7.90
N GLY A 276 28.72 -13.85 -7.58
CA GLY A 276 29.88 -14.72 -7.78
C GLY A 276 30.46 -14.71 -9.20
N THR A 277 29.99 -13.82 -10.07
CA THR A 277 30.59 -13.57 -11.40
C THR A 277 31.27 -12.19 -11.46
N ALA A 278 32.05 -11.93 -12.51
CA ALA A 278 32.66 -10.61 -12.73
C ALA A 278 31.63 -9.49 -13.01
N GLU A 279 30.36 -9.84 -13.26
CA GLU A 279 29.25 -8.93 -13.58
C GLU A 279 28.24 -8.80 -12.42
N GLU A 280 28.69 -9.04 -11.18
CA GLU A 280 27.87 -8.90 -9.98
C GLU A 280 27.37 -7.45 -9.83
N GLN A 281 26.05 -7.28 -9.72
CA GLN A 281 25.41 -5.97 -9.61
C GLN A 281 24.22 -6.01 -8.67
N ASP A 282 24.16 -5.06 -7.75
CA ASP A 282 22.99 -4.82 -6.93
C ASP A 282 21.92 -4.05 -7.71
N LYS A 283 20.69 -4.57 -7.71
CA LYS A 283 19.56 -3.99 -8.44
C LYS A 283 18.29 -4.03 -7.60
N ASP A 284 17.56 -2.92 -7.62
CA ASP A 284 16.18 -2.87 -7.12
C ASP A 284 15.24 -3.36 -8.23
N MET A 285 14.63 -4.52 -8.03
CA MET A 285 13.70 -5.12 -8.99
C MET A 285 12.25 -4.83 -8.59
N GLU A 286 11.42 -4.41 -9.54
CA GLU A 286 10.02 -4.02 -9.31
C GLU A 286 9.09 -5.25 -9.32
N LEU A 287 8.25 -5.37 -8.29
CA LEU A 287 7.19 -6.38 -8.19
C LEU A 287 5.84 -5.74 -8.49
N GLY A 288 5.14 -6.22 -9.52
CA GLY A 288 3.87 -5.64 -9.94
C GLY A 288 3.14 -6.41 -11.04
N GLU A 289 2.12 -5.78 -11.62
CA GLU A 289 1.20 -6.41 -12.58
C GLU A 289 1.80 -6.61 -13.99
N LYS A 290 3.01 -6.08 -14.25
CA LYS A 290 3.74 -6.34 -15.49
C LYS A 290 4.50 -7.68 -15.45
N ASP A 291 4.74 -8.21 -14.24
CA ASP A 291 5.45 -9.47 -14.03
C ASP A 291 4.47 -10.65 -14.05
N LYS A 292 4.55 -11.45 -15.12
CA LYS A 292 3.68 -12.62 -15.31
C LYS A 292 3.96 -13.72 -14.29
N ILE A 293 5.21 -13.91 -13.90
CA ILE A 293 5.59 -14.96 -12.94
C ILE A 293 5.04 -14.60 -11.57
N TRP A 294 5.11 -13.32 -11.18
CA TRP A 294 4.47 -12.81 -9.98
C TRP A 294 2.96 -13.03 -10.00
N LEU A 295 2.26 -12.61 -11.05
CA LEU A 295 0.80 -12.75 -11.16
C LEU A 295 0.33 -14.21 -11.05
N ASP A 296 1.03 -15.13 -11.71
CA ASP A 296 0.67 -16.55 -11.73
C ASP A 296 0.89 -17.27 -10.39
N ASN A 297 1.74 -16.71 -9.52
CA ASN A 297 2.20 -17.38 -8.30
C ASN A 297 1.90 -16.63 -7.00
N ARG A 298 1.63 -15.32 -6.99
CA ARG A 298 1.50 -14.50 -5.77
C ARG A 298 0.53 -15.07 -4.72
N HIS A 299 -0.54 -15.71 -5.18
CA HIS A 299 -1.58 -16.29 -4.33
C HIS A 299 -1.44 -17.80 -4.09
N ARG A 300 -0.42 -18.43 -4.69
CA ARG A 300 -0.14 -19.86 -4.57
C ARG A 300 0.64 -20.12 -3.29
N HIS A 301 0.48 -21.30 -2.70
CA HIS A 301 1.31 -21.73 -1.58
C HIS A 301 2.79 -21.82 -2.00
N MET A 302 3.72 -21.51 -1.09
CA MET A 302 5.16 -21.45 -1.39
C MET A 302 5.70 -22.78 -1.94
N LYS A 303 5.29 -23.91 -1.33
CA LYS A 303 5.59 -25.27 -1.83
C LYS A 303 5.26 -25.39 -3.33
N ASP A 304 4.00 -25.15 -3.68
CA ASP A 304 3.52 -25.32 -5.06
C ASP A 304 4.11 -24.25 -6.00
N THR A 305 4.53 -23.11 -5.46
CA THR A 305 5.23 -22.05 -6.20
C THR A 305 6.61 -22.51 -6.61
N ILE A 306 7.38 -23.09 -5.68
CA ILE A 306 8.70 -23.66 -5.98
C ILE A 306 8.56 -24.77 -7.03
N ASP A 307 7.62 -25.69 -6.87
CA ASP A 307 7.35 -26.76 -7.84
C ASP A 307 6.99 -26.21 -9.22
N LYS A 308 6.14 -25.17 -9.27
CA LYS A 308 5.76 -24.53 -10.53
C LYS A 308 6.93 -23.79 -11.19
N LEU A 309 7.72 -23.04 -10.43
CA LEU A 309 8.88 -22.31 -10.95
C LEU A 309 9.92 -23.27 -11.54
N MET A 310 10.24 -24.37 -10.83
CA MET A 310 11.14 -25.41 -11.34
C MET A 310 10.57 -26.08 -12.60
N GLY A 311 9.28 -26.44 -12.56
CA GLY A 311 8.62 -27.09 -13.70
C GLY A 311 8.50 -26.20 -14.94
N ASP A 312 8.22 -24.91 -14.79
CA ASP A 312 8.15 -23.98 -15.91
C ASP A 312 9.53 -23.64 -16.46
N PHE A 313 10.57 -23.60 -15.61
CA PHE A 313 11.95 -23.46 -16.04
C PHE A 313 12.44 -24.69 -16.83
N GLN A 314 12.13 -25.91 -16.37
CA GLN A 314 12.47 -27.12 -17.13
C GLN A 314 11.81 -27.13 -18.52
N LYS A 315 10.53 -26.75 -18.61
CA LYS A 315 9.85 -26.61 -19.91
C LYS A 315 10.52 -25.58 -20.81
N PHE A 316 11.05 -24.49 -20.24
CA PHE A 316 11.80 -23.49 -20.99
C PHE A 316 13.09 -24.08 -21.56
N LEU A 317 13.84 -24.86 -20.78
CA LEU A 317 15.03 -25.58 -21.26
C LEU A 317 14.68 -26.58 -22.37
N ASP A 318 13.62 -27.36 -22.20
CA ASP A 318 13.17 -28.35 -23.19
C ASP A 318 12.77 -27.70 -24.53
N GLN A 319 12.24 -26.47 -24.48
CA GLN A 319 11.90 -25.67 -25.66
C GLN A 319 13.12 -25.00 -26.31
N ASN A 320 14.24 -24.93 -25.59
CA ASN A 320 15.47 -24.26 -26.02
C ASN A 320 16.70 -25.18 -25.83
N PRO A 321 16.78 -26.36 -26.48
CA PRO A 321 17.83 -27.36 -26.21
C PRO A 321 19.24 -26.89 -26.59
N HIS A 322 19.36 -25.84 -27.40
CA HIS A 322 20.63 -25.25 -27.82
C HIS A 322 21.39 -24.57 -26.66
N PHE A 323 20.75 -24.46 -25.50
CA PHE A 323 21.25 -23.73 -24.32
C PHE A 323 21.48 -24.63 -23.10
N THR A 324 21.23 -25.93 -23.22
CA THR A 324 21.43 -26.90 -22.14
C THR A 324 22.75 -27.66 -22.34
N ASP A 325 23.66 -27.58 -21.37
CA ASP A 325 24.73 -28.56 -21.23
C ASP A 325 24.11 -29.89 -20.76
N GLU A 326 24.42 -31.00 -21.45
CA GLU A 326 23.84 -32.34 -21.16
C GLU A 326 24.14 -32.86 -19.74
N ASN A 327 24.99 -32.17 -18.96
CA ASN A 327 25.44 -32.54 -17.61
C ASN A 327 24.89 -31.66 -16.47
N ALA A 328 23.98 -30.72 -16.74
CA ALA A 328 23.48 -29.83 -15.70
C ALA A 328 22.41 -30.49 -14.82
N ASP A 329 22.60 -30.46 -13.50
CA ASP A 329 21.60 -30.92 -12.53
C ASP A 329 20.46 -29.91 -12.43
N THR A 330 19.31 -30.18 -13.06
CA THR A 330 18.14 -29.29 -13.09
C THR A 330 17.21 -29.48 -11.87
N THR A 331 17.58 -30.30 -10.89
CA THR A 331 16.71 -30.66 -9.76
C THR A 331 16.86 -29.74 -8.53
N ASN A 332 17.79 -28.78 -8.57
CA ASN A 332 18.09 -27.88 -7.47
C ASN A 332 17.85 -26.41 -7.88
N LEU A 333 17.27 -25.61 -6.98
CA LEU A 333 17.03 -24.17 -7.21
C LEU A 333 18.33 -23.40 -7.49
N ASN A 334 19.43 -23.76 -6.81
CA ASN A 334 20.72 -23.09 -6.96
C ASN A 334 21.33 -23.34 -8.35
N SER A 335 21.27 -24.57 -8.85
CA SER A 335 21.82 -24.90 -10.18
C SER A 335 20.99 -24.26 -11.30
N ILE A 336 19.67 -24.16 -11.13
CA ILE A 336 18.80 -23.41 -12.04
C ILE A 336 19.20 -21.93 -12.10
N ARG A 337 19.42 -21.30 -10.95
CA ARG A 337 19.88 -19.91 -10.86
C ARG A 337 21.23 -19.72 -11.56
N ASP A 338 22.16 -20.66 -11.38
CA ASP A 338 23.50 -20.57 -11.98
C ASP A 338 23.46 -20.81 -13.51
N MET A 339 22.61 -21.72 -14.01
CA MET A 339 22.39 -21.92 -15.45
C MET A 339 21.81 -20.69 -16.14
N LEU A 340 20.87 -20.00 -15.48
CA LEU A 340 20.30 -18.74 -15.98
C LEU A 340 21.38 -17.70 -16.29
N ALA A 341 22.51 -17.70 -15.57
CA ALA A 341 23.61 -16.77 -15.82
C ALA A 341 24.16 -16.85 -17.26
N GLY A 342 24.11 -18.01 -17.91
CA GLY A 342 24.69 -18.27 -19.24
C GLY A 342 23.87 -17.85 -20.47
N LEU A 343 22.66 -17.30 -20.30
CA LEU A 343 21.72 -17.03 -21.42
C LEU A 343 21.57 -15.53 -21.75
N PRO A 344 22.27 -15.00 -22.78
CA PRO A 344 22.22 -13.57 -23.13
C PRO A 344 20.99 -13.16 -23.96
N GLU A 345 20.38 -14.07 -24.74
CA GLU A 345 19.29 -13.73 -25.67
C GLU A 345 17.92 -13.53 -25.00
N PHE A 346 17.76 -13.94 -23.73
CA PHE A 346 16.48 -13.89 -22.98
C PHE A 346 16.60 -13.10 -21.67
N GLN A 347 17.27 -11.94 -21.71
CA GLN A 347 17.63 -11.19 -20.50
C GLN A 347 16.43 -10.82 -19.60
N GLU A 348 15.31 -10.33 -20.15
CA GLU A 348 14.13 -9.95 -19.35
C GLU A 348 13.50 -11.16 -18.64
N MET A 349 13.34 -12.28 -19.35
CA MET A 349 12.79 -13.52 -18.79
C MET A 349 13.74 -14.10 -17.74
N LYS A 350 15.04 -14.09 -18.02
CA LYS A 350 16.09 -14.51 -17.09
C LYS A 350 16.05 -13.69 -15.80
N GLU A 351 15.97 -12.37 -15.90
CA GLU A 351 15.88 -11.48 -14.75
C GLU A 351 14.63 -11.78 -13.90
N ALA A 352 13.46 -11.95 -14.52
CA ALA A 352 12.22 -12.29 -13.81
C ALA A 352 12.29 -13.66 -13.10
N TYR A 353 12.77 -14.71 -13.77
CA TYR A 353 12.94 -16.01 -13.11
C TYR A 353 13.98 -15.96 -11.98
N SER A 354 15.12 -15.32 -12.22
CA SER A 354 16.18 -15.17 -11.21
C SER A 354 15.67 -14.45 -9.96
N LEU A 355 14.89 -13.38 -10.14
CA LEU A 355 14.22 -12.67 -9.04
C LEU A 355 13.36 -13.61 -8.21
N HIS A 356 12.43 -14.33 -8.84
CA HIS A 356 11.47 -15.15 -8.10
C HIS A 356 12.10 -16.38 -7.44
N LEU A 357 13.09 -17.00 -8.09
CA LEU A 357 13.86 -18.08 -7.50
C LEU A 357 14.66 -17.61 -6.28
N THR A 358 15.29 -16.44 -6.38
CA THR A 358 16.04 -15.84 -5.27
C THR A 358 15.12 -15.53 -4.10
N MET A 359 14.00 -14.85 -4.35
CA MET A 359 13.00 -14.56 -3.31
C MET A 359 12.45 -15.84 -2.65
N ALA A 360 12.12 -16.87 -3.43
CA ALA A 360 11.64 -18.13 -2.90
C ALA A 360 12.71 -18.83 -2.05
N GLN A 361 13.97 -18.84 -2.50
CA GLN A 361 15.09 -19.42 -1.76
C GLN A 361 15.35 -18.67 -0.45
N GLU A 362 15.37 -17.35 -0.45
CA GLU A 362 15.54 -16.55 0.76
C GLU A 362 14.39 -16.75 1.75
N CYS A 363 13.15 -16.79 1.28
CA CYS A 363 12.00 -17.13 2.10
C CYS A 363 12.17 -18.50 2.77
N MET A 364 12.62 -19.52 2.02
CA MET A 364 12.83 -20.86 2.56
C MET A 364 14.01 -20.94 3.52
N ASN A 365 15.06 -20.17 3.30
CA ASN A 365 16.18 -20.06 4.23
C ASN A 365 15.71 -19.50 5.57
N LEU A 366 14.94 -18.40 5.56
CA LEU A 366 14.36 -17.80 6.77
C LEU A 366 13.34 -18.72 7.43
N PHE A 367 12.51 -19.41 6.65
CA PHE A 367 11.54 -20.38 7.15
C PHE A 367 12.20 -21.49 7.99
N GLN A 368 13.33 -22.03 7.54
CA GLN A 368 14.07 -23.05 8.28
C GLN A 368 14.90 -22.45 9.43
N HIS A 369 15.63 -21.36 9.15
CA HIS A 369 16.52 -20.74 10.13
C HIS A 369 15.76 -20.23 11.36
N ASN A 370 14.61 -19.58 11.15
CA ASN A 370 13.82 -18.98 12.24
C ASN A 370 12.81 -19.96 12.86
N LYS A 371 12.88 -21.26 12.53
CA LYS A 371 11.95 -22.30 13.00
C LYS A 371 10.47 -21.93 12.80
N LEU A 372 10.14 -21.29 11.68
CA LEU A 372 8.76 -20.93 11.35
C LEU A 372 7.79 -22.12 11.32
N PRO A 373 8.17 -23.37 10.94
CA PRO A 373 7.29 -24.52 11.07
C PRO A 373 6.74 -24.73 12.48
N ASP A 374 7.61 -24.58 13.49
CA ASP A 374 7.27 -24.85 14.88
C ASP A 374 6.35 -23.73 15.43
N ILE A 375 6.66 -22.48 15.09
CA ILE A 375 5.84 -21.31 15.41
C ILE A 375 4.46 -21.44 14.76
N ALA A 376 4.43 -21.68 13.45
CA ALA A 376 3.19 -21.76 12.69
C ALA A 376 2.29 -22.89 13.19
N SER A 377 2.82 -24.04 13.59
CA SER A 377 1.98 -25.11 14.17
C SER A 377 1.18 -24.61 15.39
N VAL A 378 1.82 -23.81 16.27
CA VAL A 378 1.17 -23.22 17.44
C VAL A 378 0.23 -22.07 17.05
N GLU A 379 0.64 -21.18 16.14
CA GLU A 379 -0.20 -20.09 15.61
C GLU A 379 -1.49 -20.62 14.98
N GLN A 380 -1.40 -21.65 14.13
CA GLN A 380 -2.54 -22.28 13.47
C GLN A 380 -3.47 -22.93 14.51
N THR A 381 -2.92 -23.53 15.55
CA THR A 381 -3.69 -24.12 16.64
C THR A 381 -4.47 -23.06 17.43
N MET A 382 -3.85 -21.93 17.74
CA MET A 382 -4.48 -20.84 18.48
C MET A 382 -5.49 -20.05 17.66
N SER A 383 -5.17 -19.77 16.40
CA SER A 383 -6.03 -18.97 15.51
C SER A 383 -7.27 -19.73 15.03
N THR A 384 -7.17 -21.04 14.81
CA THR A 384 -8.33 -21.89 14.46
C THR A 384 -9.09 -22.40 15.68
N GLY A 385 -8.45 -22.37 16.86
CA GLY A 385 -8.96 -23.00 18.09
C GLY A 385 -8.95 -24.53 18.05
N LEU A 386 -8.29 -25.14 17.06
CA LEU A 386 -8.25 -26.57 16.81
C LEU A 386 -6.82 -27.07 16.51
N ASP A 387 -6.45 -28.25 17.00
CA ASP A 387 -5.21 -28.93 16.60
C ASP A 387 -5.30 -29.51 15.17
N GLU A 388 -4.21 -30.10 14.67
CA GLU A 388 -4.11 -30.69 13.33
C GLU A 388 -5.16 -31.78 13.05
N ASP A 389 -5.69 -32.42 14.10
CA ASP A 389 -6.75 -33.43 14.04
C ASP A 389 -8.17 -32.83 14.17
N PHE A 390 -8.29 -31.50 14.13
CA PHE A 390 -9.52 -30.73 14.36
C PHE A 390 -10.16 -30.96 15.74
N ARG A 391 -9.34 -31.19 16.76
CA ARG A 391 -9.78 -31.33 18.15
C ARG A 391 -9.41 -30.10 18.95
N LYS A 392 -10.10 -29.91 20.08
CA LYS A 392 -9.77 -28.83 21.01
C LYS A 392 -8.35 -29.05 21.56
N PRO A 393 -7.43 -28.10 21.37
CA PRO A 393 -6.04 -28.31 21.74
C PRO A 393 -5.84 -28.31 23.26
N LYS A 394 -4.85 -29.08 23.71
CA LYS A 394 -4.41 -29.15 25.10
C LYS A 394 -2.99 -28.61 25.21
N ASN A 395 -2.63 -28.10 26.38
CA ASN A 395 -1.27 -27.65 26.71
C ASN A 395 -0.68 -26.60 25.75
N VAL A 396 -1.53 -25.77 25.13
CA VAL A 396 -1.11 -24.73 24.18
C VAL A 396 -0.08 -23.77 24.79
N LEU A 397 -0.26 -23.40 26.08
CA LEU A 397 0.68 -22.56 26.80
C LEU A 397 2.07 -23.20 26.91
N GLU A 398 2.15 -24.51 27.22
CA GLU A 398 3.44 -25.21 27.32
C GLU A 398 4.17 -25.23 25.97
N SER A 399 3.43 -25.44 24.89
CA SER A 399 3.99 -25.39 23.53
C SER A 399 4.49 -23.99 23.17
N ALA A 400 3.71 -22.95 23.48
CA ALA A 400 4.11 -21.57 23.23
C ALA A 400 5.34 -21.18 24.04
N VAL A 401 5.37 -21.46 25.36
CA VAL A 401 6.47 -21.10 26.25
C VAL A 401 7.81 -21.70 25.79
N ARG A 402 7.83 -22.95 25.31
CA ARG A 402 9.04 -23.60 24.78
C ARG A 402 9.64 -22.93 23.53
N LEU A 403 8.85 -22.11 22.84
CA LEU A 403 9.30 -21.35 21.67
C LEU A 403 9.79 -19.96 22.08
N LEU A 404 9.34 -19.43 23.23
CA LEU A 404 9.68 -18.08 23.66
C LEU A 404 11.15 -17.94 24.10
N ASP A 405 11.79 -19.02 24.56
CA ASP A 405 13.20 -19.04 24.97
C ASP A 405 14.16 -19.57 23.89
N ASP A 406 13.66 -19.92 22.69
CA ASP A 406 14.48 -20.46 21.60
C ASP A 406 15.21 -19.34 20.85
N GLU A 407 16.55 -19.37 20.86
CA GLU A 407 17.40 -18.37 20.21
C GLU A 407 17.22 -18.25 18.69
N ALA A 408 16.72 -19.30 18.03
CA ALA A 408 16.42 -19.24 16.59
C ALA A 408 15.19 -18.37 16.28
N ILE A 409 14.32 -18.14 17.25
CA ILE A 409 13.07 -17.41 17.07
C ILE A 409 13.29 -15.93 17.35
N THR A 410 12.93 -15.08 16.39
CA THR A 410 13.18 -13.64 16.47
C THR A 410 12.35 -12.97 17.58
N PRO A 411 12.81 -11.85 18.18
CA PRO A 411 12.02 -11.11 19.16
C PRO A 411 10.64 -10.70 18.64
N SER A 412 10.55 -10.30 17.36
CA SER A 412 9.28 -9.96 16.71
C SER A 412 8.31 -11.15 16.70
N ASP A 413 8.80 -12.35 16.38
CA ASP A 413 7.96 -13.54 16.33
C ASP A 413 7.55 -14.04 17.72
N ARG A 414 8.41 -13.85 18.73
CA ARG A 414 8.04 -14.10 20.14
C ARG A 414 6.90 -13.19 20.57
N LEU A 415 6.96 -11.90 20.23
CA LEU A 415 5.89 -10.94 20.54
C LEU A 415 4.59 -11.29 19.80
N ARG A 416 4.66 -11.65 18.50
CA ARG A 416 3.52 -12.18 17.72
C ARG A 416 2.87 -13.36 18.42
N LEU A 417 3.67 -14.35 18.83
CA LEU A 417 3.18 -15.56 19.49
C LEU A 417 2.49 -15.26 20.82
N ILE A 418 3.03 -14.33 21.62
CA ILE A 418 2.42 -13.86 22.88
C ILE A 418 1.08 -13.18 22.59
N ILE A 419 1.02 -12.28 21.60
CA ILE A 419 -0.22 -11.59 21.23
C ILE A 419 -1.29 -12.59 20.78
N ILE A 420 -0.94 -13.53 19.88
CA ILE A 420 -1.87 -14.57 19.40
C ILE A 420 -2.38 -15.40 20.58
N TYR A 421 -1.51 -15.78 21.51
CA TYR A 421 -1.91 -16.51 22.72
C TYR A 421 -2.91 -15.73 23.57
N ILE A 422 -2.66 -14.44 23.81
CA ILE A 422 -3.54 -13.58 24.61
C ILE A 422 -4.91 -13.43 23.95
N LEU A 423 -4.95 -13.18 22.63
CA LEU A 423 -6.18 -13.08 21.86
C LEU A 423 -6.95 -14.41 21.86
N TYR A 424 -6.26 -15.54 21.70
CA TYR A 424 -6.86 -16.89 21.77
C TYR A 424 -7.51 -17.15 23.14
N ARG A 425 -6.89 -16.70 24.23
CA ARG A 425 -7.44 -16.83 25.58
C ARG A 425 -8.57 -15.82 25.86
N GLY A 426 -8.76 -14.79 25.05
CA GLY A 426 -9.69 -13.71 25.36
C GLY A 426 -9.25 -12.91 26.58
N GLY A 427 -7.93 -12.71 26.71
CA GLY A 427 -7.29 -12.00 27.80
C GLY A 427 -6.69 -12.91 28.87
N VAL A 428 -5.64 -12.41 29.53
CA VAL A 428 -4.95 -13.06 30.65
C VAL A 428 -4.68 -12.04 31.76
N VAL A 429 -4.20 -12.49 32.93
CA VAL A 429 -3.83 -11.58 34.01
C VAL A 429 -2.57 -10.81 33.61
N MET A 430 -2.51 -9.50 33.91
CA MET A 430 -1.39 -8.64 33.54
C MET A 430 -0.03 -9.15 34.04
N GLU A 431 0.02 -9.72 35.24
CA GLU A 431 1.24 -10.34 35.78
C GLU A 431 1.75 -11.50 34.90
N ASP A 432 0.86 -12.26 34.28
CA ASP A 432 1.24 -13.35 33.39
C ASP A 432 1.75 -12.82 32.05
N ILE A 433 1.23 -11.68 31.56
CA ILE A 433 1.79 -10.97 30.40
C ILE A 433 3.23 -10.57 30.69
N GLN A 434 3.49 -9.97 31.85
CA GLN A 434 4.84 -9.56 32.26
C GLN A 434 5.80 -10.76 32.37
N LYS A 435 5.33 -11.89 32.92
CA LYS A 435 6.12 -13.13 32.99
C LYS A 435 6.45 -13.68 31.60
N LEU A 436 5.49 -13.69 30.67
CA LEU A 436 5.70 -14.13 29.29
C LEU A 436 6.73 -13.25 28.57
N LEU A 437 6.63 -11.93 28.69
CA LEU A 437 7.60 -10.98 28.12
C LEU A 437 9.00 -11.19 28.70
N THR A 438 9.09 -11.34 30.03
CA THR A 438 10.38 -11.59 30.72
C THR A 438 11.00 -12.92 30.26
N HIS A 439 10.20 -13.98 30.17
CA HIS A 439 10.65 -15.29 29.67
C HIS A 439 11.13 -15.22 28.22
N ALA A 440 10.44 -14.42 27.39
CA ALA A 440 10.79 -14.22 25.99
C ALA A 440 12.00 -13.28 25.77
N ALA A 441 12.58 -12.74 26.85
CA ALA A 441 13.61 -11.70 26.84
C ALA A 441 13.20 -10.45 26.03
N LEU A 442 11.91 -10.09 26.08
CA LEU A 442 11.35 -8.93 25.40
C LEU A 442 11.38 -7.68 26.29
N PRO A 443 11.56 -6.48 25.71
CA PRO A 443 11.48 -5.23 26.45
C PRO A 443 10.12 -5.04 27.16
N PRO A 444 10.10 -4.43 28.37
CA PRO A 444 8.85 -4.17 29.08
C PRO A 444 7.85 -3.30 28.30
N GLN A 445 8.32 -2.41 27.42
CA GLN A 445 7.46 -1.58 26.58
C GLN A 445 6.58 -2.38 25.61
N ASP A 446 6.95 -3.62 25.28
CA ASP A 446 6.13 -4.48 24.42
C ASP A 446 4.79 -4.85 25.10
N GLY A 447 4.72 -4.72 26.44
CA GLY A 447 3.46 -4.83 27.19
C GLY A 447 2.46 -3.73 26.85
N GLU A 448 2.91 -2.55 26.42
CA GLU A 448 2.03 -1.50 25.91
C GLU A 448 1.43 -1.89 24.57
N VAL A 449 2.22 -2.50 23.67
CA VAL A 449 1.73 -3.00 22.37
C VAL A 449 0.61 -4.02 22.59
N VAL A 450 0.80 -4.95 23.53
CA VAL A 450 -0.23 -5.92 23.91
C VAL A 450 -1.48 -5.18 24.42
N SER A 451 -1.32 -4.24 25.36
CA SER A 451 -2.45 -3.50 25.96
C SER A 451 -3.22 -2.66 24.92
N ASN A 452 -2.51 -2.07 23.96
CA ASN A 452 -3.08 -1.23 22.90
C ASN A 452 -4.04 -1.99 21.98
N LEU A 453 -3.99 -3.33 21.92
CA LEU A 453 -4.97 -4.13 21.18
C LEU A 453 -6.40 -3.97 21.71
N GLU A 454 -6.58 -3.56 22.98
CA GLU A 454 -7.90 -3.24 23.51
C GLU A 454 -8.55 -2.06 22.76
N LEU A 455 -7.76 -1.13 22.21
CA LEU A 455 -8.25 -0.03 21.36
C LEU A 455 -8.83 -0.53 20.03
N LEU A 456 -8.43 -1.73 19.59
CA LEU A 456 -8.95 -2.41 18.41
C LEU A 456 -9.98 -3.51 18.75
N GLY A 457 -10.42 -3.60 20.00
CA GLY A 457 -11.38 -4.60 20.44
C GLY A 457 -10.81 -5.99 20.76
N GLY A 458 -9.48 -6.12 20.84
CA GLY A 458 -8.82 -7.32 21.33
C GLY A 458 -8.77 -7.31 22.85
N LYS A 459 -9.53 -8.19 23.53
CA LYS A 459 -9.47 -8.28 25.00
C LYS A 459 -8.11 -8.85 25.41
N THR A 460 -7.30 -8.07 26.11
CA THR A 460 -5.93 -8.47 26.48
C THR A 460 -5.79 -8.80 27.95
N SER A 461 -6.56 -8.10 28.79
CA SER A 461 -6.59 -8.31 30.23
C SER A 461 -7.89 -8.98 30.68
N HIS A 462 -7.80 -9.74 31.78
CA HIS A 462 -8.94 -10.34 32.45
C HIS A 462 -8.78 -10.25 33.97
N ALA A 463 -9.86 -9.87 34.66
CA ALA A 463 -9.85 -9.77 36.11
C ALA A 463 -10.02 -11.14 36.77
N LEU A 464 -9.27 -11.42 37.85
CA LEU A 464 -9.25 -12.72 38.55
C LEU A 464 -10.63 -13.32 38.92
N LYS A 465 -11.66 -12.48 39.06
CA LYS A 465 -13.02 -12.90 39.45
C LYS A 465 -14.02 -12.99 38.28
N GLU A 466 -13.64 -12.57 37.09
CA GLU A 466 -14.51 -12.71 35.92
C GLU A 466 -14.54 -14.19 35.46
N PRO A 467 -15.69 -14.73 35.02
CA PRO A 467 -15.70 -16.05 34.41
C PRO A 467 -14.90 -16.02 33.09
N HIS A 468 -14.08 -17.04 32.87
CA HIS A 468 -13.35 -17.16 31.60
C HIS A 468 -14.33 -17.54 30.49
N GLN A 469 -14.49 -16.67 29.50
CA GLN A 469 -15.29 -16.93 28.32
C GLN A 469 -14.39 -16.87 27.09
N ALA A 470 -14.21 -18.00 26.42
CA ALA A 470 -13.44 -18.06 25.19
C ALA A 470 -14.10 -17.17 24.12
N PRO A 471 -13.33 -16.40 23.34
CA PRO A 471 -13.87 -15.63 22.23
C PRO A 471 -14.63 -16.54 21.27
N LEU A 472 -15.86 -16.16 20.91
CA LEU A 472 -16.62 -16.87 19.89
C LEU A 472 -16.18 -16.36 18.51
N PRO A 473 -15.84 -17.26 17.57
CA PRO A 473 -15.51 -16.85 16.21
C PRO A 473 -16.74 -16.22 15.53
N LEU A 474 -16.50 -15.21 14.68
CA LEU A 474 -17.58 -14.51 13.98
C LEU A 474 -18.37 -15.44 13.04
N PHE A 475 -17.67 -16.40 12.44
CA PHE A 475 -18.24 -17.44 11.58
C PHE A 475 -17.81 -18.82 12.09
N PRO A 476 -18.57 -19.42 13.03
CA PRO A 476 -18.27 -20.75 13.54
C PRO A 476 -18.31 -21.80 12.43
N LYS A 477 -17.27 -22.63 12.34
CA LYS A 477 -17.22 -23.78 11.42
C LYS A 477 -17.58 -25.06 12.19
N ASP A 478 -18.29 -25.98 11.54
CA ASP A 478 -18.51 -27.32 12.10
C ASP A 478 -17.21 -28.13 11.95
N PRO A 479 -16.54 -28.52 13.06
CA PRO A 479 -15.30 -29.29 13.00
C PRO A 479 -15.45 -30.62 12.23
N LYS A 480 -16.67 -31.19 12.18
CA LYS A 480 -16.95 -32.44 11.47
C LYS A 480 -16.92 -32.29 9.94
N SER A 481 -17.05 -31.05 9.44
CA SER A 481 -17.00 -30.76 8.01
C SER A 481 -15.57 -30.62 7.46
N LEU A 482 -14.58 -30.54 8.35
CA LEU A 482 -13.18 -30.33 8.01
C LEU A 482 -12.47 -31.67 7.79
N GLN A 483 -11.57 -31.71 6.80
CA GLN A 483 -10.76 -32.89 6.51
C GLN A 483 -9.27 -32.58 6.73
N PRO A 484 -8.51 -33.47 7.40
CA PRO A 484 -7.09 -33.28 7.60
C PRO A 484 -6.36 -33.22 6.28
N ASN A 485 -5.53 -32.19 6.12
CA ASN A 485 -4.65 -32.05 4.97
C ASN A 485 -3.23 -31.89 5.50
N GLU A 486 -2.48 -33.01 5.53
CA GLU A 486 -1.12 -33.02 6.07
C GLU A 486 -0.20 -32.04 5.33
N GLU A 487 -0.40 -31.87 4.02
CA GLU A 487 0.44 -31.01 3.17
C GLU A 487 0.31 -29.52 3.50
N TYR A 488 -0.84 -29.10 4.04
CA TYR A 488 -1.13 -27.70 4.36
C TYR A 488 -1.54 -27.53 5.83
N SER A 489 -1.03 -28.40 6.71
CA SER A 489 -1.27 -28.37 8.16
C SER A 489 -0.86 -27.06 8.84
N LEU A 490 0.12 -26.37 8.25
CA LEU A 490 0.62 -25.05 8.67
C LEU A 490 -0.16 -23.85 8.08
N SER A 491 -1.20 -24.10 7.29
CA SER A 491 -1.95 -23.09 6.53
C SER A 491 -3.47 -23.30 6.64
N ARG A 492 -3.96 -23.59 7.86
CA ARG A 492 -5.37 -23.92 8.15
C ARG A 492 -6.25 -22.70 8.42
N PHE A 493 -5.66 -21.64 8.94
CA PHE A 493 -6.31 -20.37 9.23
C PHE A 493 -6.86 -19.76 7.95
N GLU A 494 -8.09 -19.27 8.02
CA GLU A 494 -8.70 -18.49 6.96
C GLU A 494 -9.11 -17.13 7.54
N PRO A 495 -8.69 -16.01 6.92
CA PRO A 495 -9.13 -14.68 7.33
C PRO A 495 -10.66 -14.61 7.39
N VAL A 496 -11.21 -13.91 8.39
CA VAL A 496 -12.67 -13.73 8.59
C VAL A 496 -13.36 -13.14 7.36
N LEU A 497 -12.62 -12.41 6.53
CA LEU A 497 -13.09 -11.92 5.23
C LEU A 497 -13.62 -13.03 4.31
N LYS A 498 -13.01 -14.23 4.32
CA LYS A 498 -13.42 -15.35 3.44
C LYS A 498 -14.84 -15.83 3.74
N PRO A 499 -15.16 -16.28 4.98
CA PRO A 499 -16.52 -16.67 5.31
C PRO A 499 -17.52 -15.51 5.23
N MET A 500 -17.10 -14.26 5.46
CA MET A 500 -17.96 -13.08 5.24
C MET A 500 -18.38 -12.95 3.78
N LEU A 501 -17.42 -12.97 2.84
CA LEU A 501 -17.69 -12.90 1.40
C LEU A 501 -18.52 -14.10 0.93
N ASP A 502 -18.26 -15.29 1.47
CA ASP A 502 -19.02 -16.49 1.18
C ASP A 502 -20.49 -16.38 1.62
N ALA A 503 -20.73 -15.87 2.83
CA ALA A 503 -22.07 -15.63 3.33
C ALA A 503 -22.78 -14.51 2.55
N LEU A 504 -22.06 -13.46 2.15
CA LEU A 504 -22.59 -12.40 1.30
C LEU A 504 -23.00 -12.92 -0.07
N ALA A 505 -22.14 -13.69 -0.73
CA ALA A 505 -22.42 -14.28 -2.04
C ALA A 505 -23.63 -15.23 -2.03
N LYS A 506 -23.91 -15.87 -0.88
CA LYS A 506 -25.07 -16.74 -0.64
C LYS A 506 -26.33 -16.00 -0.18
N GLY A 507 -26.25 -14.70 0.12
CA GLY A 507 -27.36 -13.92 0.70
C GLY A 507 -27.68 -14.29 2.14
N THR A 508 -26.75 -14.92 2.88
CA THR A 508 -26.94 -15.39 4.26
C THR A 508 -26.11 -14.60 5.28
N LEU A 509 -25.52 -13.47 4.90
CA LEU A 509 -24.72 -12.64 5.79
C LEU A 509 -25.61 -11.96 6.84
N ASP A 510 -25.33 -12.22 8.12
CA ASP A 510 -26.08 -11.73 9.30
C ASP A 510 -26.29 -10.19 9.23
N GLN A 511 -27.55 -9.75 9.14
CA GLN A 511 -27.90 -8.33 9.02
C GLN A 511 -27.80 -7.55 10.34
N THR A 512 -27.65 -8.24 11.48
CA THR A 512 -27.41 -7.58 12.78
C THR A 512 -25.94 -7.16 12.93
N VAL A 513 -25.04 -8.00 12.42
CA VAL A 513 -23.58 -7.80 12.40
C VAL A 513 -23.15 -7.00 11.18
N PHE A 514 -23.78 -7.23 10.04
CA PHE A 514 -23.50 -6.51 8.79
C PHE A 514 -24.77 -5.81 8.30
N PRO A 515 -25.31 -4.85 9.07
CA PRO A 515 -26.47 -4.06 8.68
C PRO A 515 -26.24 -3.25 7.40
N PHE A 516 -27.34 -2.91 6.73
CA PHE A 516 -27.35 -1.92 5.66
C PHE A 516 -27.36 -0.50 6.23
N VAL A 517 -26.77 0.45 5.50
CA VAL A 517 -27.00 1.89 5.74
C VAL A 517 -28.44 2.26 5.34
N LYS A 518 -28.86 1.82 4.15
CA LYS A 518 -30.23 1.92 3.65
C LYS A 518 -30.81 0.51 3.49
N PRO A 519 -31.69 0.05 4.40
CA PRO A 519 -32.28 -1.28 4.31
C PRO A 519 -33.06 -1.49 3.00
N PRO A 520 -32.95 -2.68 2.37
CA PRO A 520 -33.79 -3.03 1.24
C PRO A 520 -35.27 -3.12 1.66
N LEU A 521 -36.18 -2.95 0.69
CA LEU A 521 -37.62 -3.08 0.93
C LEU A 521 -38.02 -4.49 1.38
N ASP A 522 -37.38 -5.51 0.78
CA ASP A 522 -37.52 -6.91 1.20
C ASP A 522 -36.23 -7.37 1.91
N PRO A 523 -36.26 -7.68 3.21
CA PRO A 523 -35.10 -8.20 3.94
C PRO A 523 -34.52 -9.50 3.36
N ASN A 524 -35.29 -10.26 2.57
CA ASN A 524 -34.85 -11.51 1.94
C ASN A 524 -34.38 -11.32 0.49
N GLU A 525 -34.36 -10.09 -0.02
CA GLU A 525 -34.01 -9.80 -1.42
C GLU A 525 -32.67 -10.46 -1.84
N ASP A 526 -31.63 -10.32 -1.02
CA ASP A 526 -30.31 -10.90 -1.29
C ASP A 526 -30.33 -12.44 -1.37
N LEU A 527 -31.14 -13.10 -0.54
CA LEU A 527 -31.30 -14.55 -0.55
C LEU A 527 -32.04 -15.01 -1.82
N LEU A 528 -33.09 -14.30 -2.22
CA LEU A 528 -33.84 -14.58 -3.45
C LEU A 528 -32.96 -14.40 -4.70
N LEU A 529 -32.13 -13.34 -4.71
CA LEU A 529 -31.17 -13.08 -5.79
C LEU A 529 -30.08 -14.15 -5.85
N ALA A 530 -29.54 -14.56 -4.70
CA ALA A 530 -28.51 -15.60 -4.64
C ALA A 530 -29.02 -16.98 -5.09
N GLN A 531 -30.31 -17.27 -4.90
CA GLN A 531 -30.96 -18.51 -5.35
C GLN A 531 -31.47 -18.46 -6.81
N GLY A 532 -31.14 -17.41 -7.57
CA GLY A 532 -31.42 -17.35 -9.01
C GLY A 532 -32.84 -16.93 -9.40
N GLY A 533 -33.57 -16.24 -8.51
CA GLY A 533 -34.74 -15.43 -8.88
C GLY A 533 -35.77 -16.09 -9.81
N SER A 534 -36.34 -17.24 -9.43
CA SER A 534 -37.72 -17.67 -9.69
C SER A 534 -37.88 -19.19 -9.51
N LEU A 535 -38.83 -19.60 -8.66
CA LEU A 535 -39.30 -20.99 -8.54
C LEU A 535 -39.88 -21.57 -9.85
N ARG A 536 -40.01 -20.76 -10.91
CA ARG A 536 -40.49 -21.20 -12.24
C ARG A 536 -39.37 -21.48 -13.25
N ALA A 537 -38.12 -21.16 -12.94
CA ALA A 537 -36.97 -21.44 -13.81
C ALA A 537 -36.15 -22.63 -13.27
N GLY A 538 -36.81 -23.75 -12.98
CA GLY A 538 -36.15 -25.00 -12.63
C GLY A 538 -35.44 -25.63 -13.84
N ARG A 539 -34.27 -25.13 -14.22
CA ARG A 539 -33.38 -25.84 -15.15
C ARG A 539 -32.26 -26.53 -14.38
N PRO A 540 -32.03 -27.85 -14.58
CA PRO A 540 -31.02 -28.61 -13.86
C PRO A 540 -29.58 -28.12 -14.12
N ASN A 541 -28.73 -28.24 -13.10
CA ASN A 541 -27.35 -27.76 -13.07
C ASN A 541 -26.42 -28.43 -14.11
N TRP A 542 -26.79 -29.58 -14.69
CA TRP A 542 -25.98 -30.27 -15.73
C TRP A 542 -25.99 -29.55 -17.08
N ALA A 543 -26.97 -28.67 -17.33
CA ALA A 543 -27.04 -27.89 -18.57
C ALA A 543 -26.14 -26.63 -18.58
N ALA A 544 -25.43 -26.35 -17.47
CA ALA A 544 -24.50 -25.23 -17.32
C ALA A 544 -23.02 -25.61 -17.57
N ALA A 545 -22.71 -26.91 -17.65
CA ALA A 545 -21.36 -27.38 -17.96
C ALA A 545 -21.00 -26.99 -19.40
N GLY A 546 -20.08 -26.02 -19.56
CA GLY A 546 -19.60 -25.55 -20.87
C GLY A 546 -20.09 -24.16 -21.30
N ARG A 547 -20.90 -23.45 -20.49
CA ARG A 547 -21.18 -22.03 -20.76
C ARG A 547 -20.01 -21.18 -20.29
N ARG A 548 -19.58 -20.23 -21.13
CA ARG A 548 -18.68 -19.14 -20.72
C ARG A 548 -19.25 -18.49 -19.46
N PRO A 549 -18.40 -18.13 -18.47
CA PRO A 549 -18.85 -17.35 -17.32
C PRO A 549 -19.66 -16.15 -17.81
N PRO A 550 -20.79 -15.79 -17.15
CA PRO A 550 -21.51 -14.59 -17.53
C PRO A 550 -20.55 -13.40 -17.51
N GLU A 551 -20.50 -12.62 -18.60
CA GLU A 551 -19.66 -11.40 -18.67
C GLU A 551 -20.04 -10.40 -17.56
N ASN A 552 -21.28 -10.45 -17.07
CA ASN A 552 -21.79 -9.59 -15.99
C ASN A 552 -21.80 -10.29 -14.63
N ARG A 553 -20.60 -10.52 -14.10
CA ARG A 553 -20.43 -10.95 -12.71
C ARG A 553 -20.84 -9.83 -11.76
N PRO A 554 -21.65 -10.11 -10.72
CA PRO A 554 -21.96 -9.10 -9.71
C PRO A 554 -20.69 -8.66 -8.98
N ARG A 555 -20.57 -7.35 -8.70
CA ARG A 555 -19.42 -6.77 -8.02
C ARG A 555 -19.64 -6.69 -6.51
N ILE A 556 -18.59 -6.99 -5.75
CA ILE A 556 -18.52 -6.81 -4.31
C ILE A 556 -17.28 -5.95 -4.03
N LEU A 557 -17.46 -4.84 -3.35
CA LEU A 557 -16.39 -3.99 -2.87
C LEU A 557 -16.29 -4.19 -1.35
N VAL A 558 -15.07 -4.26 -0.82
CA VAL A 558 -14.82 -4.32 0.62
C VAL A 558 -13.86 -3.20 0.97
N PHE A 559 -14.24 -2.30 1.89
CA PHE A 559 -13.32 -1.34 2.46
C PHE A 559 -12.86 -1.78 3.84
N MET A 560 -11.55 -1.76 4.07
CA MET A 560 -10.92 -2.16 5.31
C MET A 560 -10.21 -0.98 5.98
N ALA A 561 -10.85 -0.40 6.98
CA ALA A 561 -10.32 0.73 7.73
C ALA A 561 -9.17 0.27 8.65
N GLY A 562 -8.01 0.92 8.53
CA GLY A 562 -6.83 0.55 9.32
C GLY A 562 -5.93 -0.50 8.70
N GLY A 563 -6.02 -0.70 7.38
CA GLY A 563 -5.09 -1.55 6.65
C GLY A 563 -5.57 -2.99 6.47
N ALA A 564 -5.19 -3.60 5.36
CA ALA A 564 -5.57 -4.98 4.99
C ALA A 564 -4.33 -5.84 4.80
N THR A 565 -4.44 -7.15 5.00
CA THR A 565 -3.33 -8.10 4.80
C THR A 565 -3.30 -8.66 3.38
N PHE A 566 -2.17 -9.22 2.97
CA PHE A 566 -2.06 -9.95 1.71
C PHE A 566 -2.93 -11.23 1.70
N SER A 567 -3.19 -11.83 2.86
CA SER A 567 -4.19 -12.92 3.05
C SER A 567 -5.58 -12.48 2.61
N GLU A 568 -5.99 -11.31 3.08
CA GLU A 568 -7.31 -10.74 2.82
C GLU A 568 -7.44 -10.37 1.33
N SER A 569 -6.36 -9.87 0.72
CA SER A 569 -6.30 -9.67 -0.74
C SER A 569 -6.48 -10.99 -1.49
N ARG A 570 -5.69 -12.02 -1.16
CA ARG A 570 -5.78 -13.37 -1.77
C ARG A 570 -7.19 -13.93 -1.73
N VAL A 571 -7.85 -13.82 -0.57
CA VAL A 571 -9.22 -14.29 -0.36
C VAL A 571 -10.20 -13.65 -1.34
N CYS A 572 -10.04 -12.39 -1.72
CA CYS A 572 -10.89 -11.72 -2.70
C CYS A 572 -10.78 -12.38 -4.08
N TYR A 573 -9.57 -12.74 -4.52
CA TYR A 573 -9.37 -13.49 -5.77
C TYR A 573 -9.90 -14.92 -5.71
N GLU A 574 -9.67 -15.62 -4.60
CA GLU A 574 -10.16 -16.99 -4.40
C GLU A 574 -11.68 -17.05 -4.47
N VAL A 575 -12.36 -16.28 -3.62
CA VAL A 575 -13.83 -16.27 -3.53
C VAL A 575 -14.42 -15.69 -4.81
N GLY A 576 -13.78 -14.69 -5.43
CA GLY A 576 -14.21 -14.15 -6.71
C GLY A 576 -14.24 -15.21 -7.82
N ARG A 577 -13.19 -16.04 -7.90
CA ARG A 577 -13.12 -17.17 -8.83
C ARG A 577 -14.14 -18.26 -8.49
N GLU A 578 -14.25 -18.65 -7.22
CA GLU A 578 -15.13 -19.74 -6.76
C GLU A 578 -16.62 -19.40 -6.87
N ARG A 579 -16.99 -18.14 -6.59
CA ARG A 579 -18.38 -17.67 -6.58
C ARG A 579 -18.77 -16.94 -7.87
N SER A 580 -17.86 -16.86 -8.84
CA SER A 580 -18.04 -16.08 -10.09
C SER A 580 -18.49 -14.64 -9.81
N ARG A 581 -17.80 -13.98 -8.86
CA ARG A 581 -18.00 -12.58 -8.48
C ARG A 581 -16.74 -11.81 -8.77
N ASP A 582 -16.89 -10.53 -9.04
CA ASP A 582 -15.75 -9.62 -9.09
C ASP A 582 -15.65 -8.94 -7.72
N ILE A 583 -14.61 -9.28 -6.95
CA ILE A 583 -14.46 -8.82 -5.57
C ILE A 583 -13.24 -7.91 -5.50
N ILE A 584 -13.43 -6.66 -5.10
CA ILE A 584 -12.35 -5.66 -4.98
C ILE A 584 -12.13 -5.36 -3.51
N LEU A 585 -10.89 -5.55 -3.04
CA LEU A 585 -10.46 -5.09 -1.74
C LEU A 585 -9.93 -3.65 -1.83
N ILE A 586 -10.43 -2.78 -0.97
CA ILE A 586 -10.01 -1.39 -0.82
C ILE A 586 -9.51 -1.23 0.61
N SER A 587 -8.37 -0.58 0.79
CA SER A 587 -7.82 -0.36 2.13
C SER A 587 -7.04 0.94 2.22
N SER A 588 -6.82 1.44 3.44
CA SER A 588 -5.96 2.60 3.65
C SER A 588 -4.51 2.32 3.22
N HIS A 589 -4.00 1.12 3.52
CA HIS A 589 -2.65 0.65 3.19
C HIS A 589 -2.59 -0.88 3.38
N MET A 590 -1.51 -1.53 2.90
CA MET A 590 -1.27 -2.95 3.16
C MET A 590 -0.50 -3.15 4.46
N LEU A 591 -0.89 -4.15 5.24
CA LEU A 591 -0.24 -4.54 6.49
C LEU A 591 0.69 -5.74 6.26
N THR A 592 1.91 -5.60 6.76
CA THR A 592 2.75 -6.73 7.16
C THR A 592 2.63 -6.92 8.68
N PRO A 593 2.96 -8.11 9.22
CA PRO A 593 2.93 -8.33 10.65
C PRO A 593 3.80 -7.33 11.44
N GLN A 594 4.99 -7.00 10.92
CA GLN A 594 5.86 -6.01 11.54
C GLN A 594 5.24 -4.61 11.54
N LEU A 595 4.61 -4.19 10.42
CA LEU A 595 3.96 -2.88 10.34
C LEU A 595 2.77 -2.81 11.29
N PHE A 596 1.95 -3.86 11.36
CA PHE A 596 0.80 -3.91 12.27
C PHE A 596 1.23 -3.77 13.73
N ILE A 597 2.22 -4.56 14.18
CA ILE A 597 2.74 -4.49 15.55
C ILE A 597 3.30 -3.10 15.86
N ARG A 598 4.07 -2.52 14.92
CA ARG A 598 4.58 -1.16 15.07
C ARG A 598 3.44 -0.15 15.24
N GLN A 599 2.42 -0.20 14.39
CA GLN A 599 1.30 0.72 14.42
C GLN A 599 0.43 0.57 15.67
N VAL A 600 0.26 -0.66 16.18
CA VAL A 600 -0.37 -0.90 17.48
C VAL A 600 0.47 -0.29 18.61
N GLY A 601 1.80 -0.40 18.55
CA GLY A 601 2.71 0.28 19.48
C GLY A 601 2.65 1.81 19.37
N ASP A 602 2.38 2.36 18.19
CA ASP A 602 2.22 3.80 17.98
C ASP A 602 0.97 4.38 18.68
N LEU A 603 0.00 3.55 19.11
CA LEU A 603 -1.24 4.02 19.74
C LEU A 603 -1.08 4.54 21.18
N SER A 604 0.03 4.24 21.85
CA SER A 604 0.38 4.78 23.17
C SER A 604 1.46 5.87 23.12
N ARG A 605 2.02 6.16 21.94
CA ARG A 605 3.07 7.17 21.77
C ARG A 605 2.52 8.58 21.87
N ASP A 606 3.38 9.55 22.18
CA ASP A 606 2.98 10.95 22.09
C ASP A 606 2.62 11.26 20.62
N LYS A 607 1.40 11.79 20.42
CA LYS A 607 0.88 12.20 19.10
C LYS A 607 1.87 13.05 18.30
N ARG A 608 2.67 13.88 18.96
CA ARG A 608 3.69 14.74 18.31
C ARG A 608 4.79 13.95 17.60
N GLN A 609 5.03 12.70 18.04
CA GLN A 609 6.02 11.80 17.45
C GLN A 609 5.49 11.03 16.24
N LEU A 610 4.17 11.03 16.01
CA LEU A 610 3.54 10.31 14.91
C LEU A 610 3.67 11.02 13.56
N ASP A 611 4.07 12.31 13.58
CA ASP A 611 4.26 13.15 12.40
C ASP A 611 3.09 13.05 11.40
N LEU A 612 1.87 13.26 11.91
CA LEU A 612 0.63 13.10 11.15
C LEU A 612 0.54 14.13 10.01
N PRO A 613 0.36 13.72 8.74
CA PRO A 613 0.29 14.63 7.60
C PRO A 613 -0.74 15.75 7.75
N MET A 614 -1.89 15.48 8.39
CA MET A 614 -2.97 16.45 8.60
C MET A 614 -2.60 17.63 9.52
N GLU A 615 -1.57 17.46 10.36
CA GLU A 615 -1.13 18.48 11.31
C GLU A 615 0.14 19.20 10.85
N ARG A 616 0.77 18.73 9.76
CA ARG A 616 1.93 19.39 9.18
C ARG A 616 1.53 20.78 8.65
N PRO A 617 2.44 21.77 8.71
CA PRO A 617 2.22 23.05 8.04
C PRO A 617 1.91 22.84 6.56
N LYS A 618 0.87 23.50 6.06
CA LYS A 618 0.52 23.42 4.63
C LYS A 618 1.70 23.94 3.78
N PRO A 619 2.09 23.22 2.71
CA PRO A 619 3.16 23.67 1.83
C PRO A 619 2.75 24.98 1.16
N ARG A 620 3.73 25.88 0.96
CA ARG A 620 3.53 27.15 0.25
C ARG A 620 3.94 26.98 -1.21
N ALA A 621 3.25 27.67 -2.10
CA ALA A 621 3.65 27.74 -3.50
C ALA A 621 5.10 28.24 -3.63
N PRO A 622 5.92 27.66 -4.53
CA PRO A 622 7.29 28.11 -4.74
C PRO A 622 7.36 29.61 -5.06
N ALA A 623 8.28 30.33 -4.41
CA ALA A 623 8.40 31.79 -4.55
C ALA A 623 8.61 32.24 -6.01
N HIS A 624 9.26 31.39 -6.80
CA HIS A 624 9.56 31.67 -8.20
C HIS A 624 8.32 31.75 -9.11
N LEU A 625 7.19 31.15 -8.72
CA LEU A 625 5.95 31.25 -9.49
C LEU A 625 5.37 32.67 -9.47
N PHE A 626 5.78 33.49 -8.49
CA PHE A 626 5.37 34.89 -8.34
C PHE A 626 6.44 35.89 -8.84
N GLU A 627 7.59 35.41 -9.32
CA GLU A 627 8.64 36.26 -9.89
C GLU A 627 8.18 36.81 -11.25
N ARG A 628 8.12 38.14 -11.38
CA ARG A 628 7.87 38.80 -12.68
C ARG A 628 9.19 38.93 -13.45
N PRO A 629 9.23 38.64 -14.76
CA PRO A 629 10.42 38.88 -15.56
C PRO A 629 10.83 40.35 -15.48
N ALA A 630 12.13 40.61 -15.28
CA ALA A 630 12.65 41.97 -15.18
C ALA A 630 12.29 42.76 -16.46
N PRO A 631 11.87 44.03 -16.35
CA PRO A 631 11.58 44.84 -17.52
C PRO A 631 12.83 44.89 -18.43
N PRO A 632 12.66 44.84 -19.76
CA PRO A 632 13.79 44.84 -20.68
C PRO A 632 14.67 46.07 -20.41
N PRO A 633 16.01 45.92 -20.42
CA PRO A 633 16.91 47.04 -20.17
C PRO A 633 16.59 48.16 -21.17
N MET A 634 16.27 49.36 -20.66
CA MET A 634 16.02 50.53 -21.48
C MET A 634 17.24 50.75 -22.38
N ARG A 635 17.05 50.60 -23.70
CA ARG A 635 18.08 50.93 -24.69
C ARG A 635 18.42 52.41 -24.51
N GLN A 636 19.63 52.70 -24.04
CA GLN A 636 20.16 54.07 -24.07
C GLN A 636 20.18 54.53 -25.53
N PRO A 637 19.68 55.75 -25.85
CA PRO A 637 19.73 56.25 -27.21
C PRO A 637 21.19 56.39 -27.68
N PRO A 638 21.48 56.22 -28.98
CA PRO A 638 22.83 56.31 -29.50
C PRO A 638 23.46 57.67 -29.23
N PRO A 639 24.76 57.76 -28.92
CA PRO A 639 25.41 59.04 -28.74
C PRO A 639 25.66 59.72 -30.09
N GLY A 640 25.01 60.86 -30.31
CA GLY A 640 25.49 61.89 -31.22
C GLY A 640 24.44 62.51 -32.14
N GLN A 641 24.03 63.75 -31.83
CA GLN A 641 24.11 64.91 -32.73
C GLN A 641 23.72 66.18 -31.95
N GLY A 642 24.51 67.23 -32.12
CA GLY A 642 24.61 68.37 -31.21
C GLY A 642 23.36 69.25 -31.13
N ALA A 643 23.11 69.77 -29.93
CA ALA A 643 22.18 70.86 -29.70
C ALA A 643 22.93 72.22 -29.70
N PRO A 644 22.38 73.29 -30.28
CA PRO A 644 22.93 74.63 -30.13
C PRO A 644 22.50 75.27 -28.80
N MET A 645 23.42 76.03 -28.19
CA MET A 645 23.25 76.74 -26.91
C MET A 645 22.12 77.77 -26.90
N PRO A 646 21.60 78.12 -25.71
CA PRO A 646 21.21 79.49 -25.41
C PRO A 646 22.00 80.11 -24.26
N ARG A 647 22.00 81.45 -24.29
CA ARG A 647 22.85 82.42 -23.58
C ARG A 647 22.64 82.49 -22.05
N MET A 648 23.73 82.86 -21.37
CA MET A 648 23.82 83.35 -19.99
C MET A 648 22.96 84.59 -19.69
N GLY A 649 22.52 84.70 -18.43
CA GLY A 649 22.16 85.96 -17.79
C GLY A 649 22.06 85.88 -16.25
N GLY A 650 23.09 86.39 -15.55
CA GLY A 650 23.02 87.25 -14.34
C GLY A 650 22.68 86.66 -12.95
N GLY A 651 23.64 86.73 -12.00
CA GLY A 651 23.50 86.45 -10.54
C GLY A 651 22.85 87.59 -9.71
N PRO A 652 23.13 87.80 -8.38
CA PRO A 652 24.29 87.37 -7.55
C PRO A 652 23.97 86.75 -6.15
N GLY A 653 25.01 86.29 -5.42
CA GLY A 653 25.01 85.51 -4.14
C GLY A 653 24.74 86.28 -2.83
N PRO A 654 25.10 85.75 -1.61
CA PRO A 654 26.47 85.35 -1.23
C PRO A 654 26.65 84.07 -0.34
N ALA A 655 27.92 83.70 -0.11
CA ALA A 655 28.52 82.55 0.61
C ALA A 655 28.94 82.92 2.08
N PRO A 656 29.78 82.17 2.88
CA PRO A 656 30.55 80.90 2.68
C PRO A 656 30.57 79.87 3.85
N GLY A 657 30.68 78.55 3.62
CA GLY A 657 31.93 77.73 3.67
C GLY A 657 31.84 76.61 4.76
N PRO A 658 32.74 75.61 4.90
CA PRO A 658 33.80 75.10 4.00
C PRO A 658 33.77 73.55 3.71
N MET A 659 34.65 73.17 2.78
CA MET A 659 35.06 71.89 2.14
C MET A 659 35.41 70.69 3.09
N PRO A 660 35.36 69.39 2.66
CA PRO A 660 36.34 68.81 1.71
C PRO A 660 35.86 67.76 0.68
N THR A 661 36.73 67.54 -0.31
CA THR A 661 36.70 66.60 -1.46
C THR A 661 37.39 65.25 -1.12
N PRO A 662 37.56 64.27 -2.06
CA PRO A 662 36.70 63.09 -2.25
C PRO A 662 37.46 61.76 -2.05
N PRO A 663 36.83 60.59 -2.28
CA PRO A 663 37.59 59.51 -2.92
C PRO A 663 36.83 58.80 -4.06
N PRO A 664 37.57 58.05 -4.91
CA PRO A 664 37.09 57.57 -6.20
C PRO A 664 36.30 56.28 -6.12
N THR A 665 35.63 56.02 -7.24
CA THR A 665 34.86 54.84 -7.63
C THR A 665 35.64 53.52 -7.62
N GLN A 666 34.87 52.48 -7.22
CA GLN A 666 34.73 51.14 -7.80
C GLN A 666 35.77 50.02 -7.56
N ALA A 667 35.20 48.92 -7.03
CA ALA A 667 35.20 47.53 -7.55
C ALA A 667 36.00 46.46 -6.77
N MET A 668 35.24 45.42 -6.38
CA MET A 668 35.62 44.03 -6.01
C MET A 668 36.63 43.88 -4.85
N GLY A 669 36.64 42.84 -4.02
CA GLY A 669 35.96 41.57 -3.92
C GLY A 669 36.69 40.77 -2.82
N ASN A 670 35.94 39.99 -2.04
CA ASN A 670 36.36 38.87 -1.17
C ASN A 670 37.68 38.95 -0.37
N MET A 671 37.51 39.26 0.92
CA MET A 671 38.28 38.77 2.07
C MET A 671 38.17 37.22 2.17
N ASN A 672 39.10 36.44 2.71
CA ASN A 672 40.39 36.69 3.37
C ASN A 672 41.23 35.39 3.35
N LEU A 673 42.55 35.52 3.37
CA LEU A 673 43.52 34.43 3.55
C LEU A 673 44.44 34.75 4.74
N ASN A 674 44.60 33.76 5.63
CA ASN A 674 45.84 33.37 6.35
C ASN A 674 46.34 34.26 7.54
N PRO A 675 47.38 33.91 8.35
CA PRO A 675 48.19 32.67 8.42
C PRO A 675 48.74 32.17 9.83
N SER A 676 49.38 30.98 9.79
CA SER A 676 50.59 30.51 10.55
C SER A 676 50.49 29.96 12.00
N PRO A 677 51.51 29.20 12.52
CA PRO A 677 52.26 28.04 11.97
C PRO A 677 52.47 26.85 12.98
N LYS A 678 53.09 25.76 12.47
CA LYS A 678 53.62 24.49 13.09
C LYS A 678 54.52 24.68 14.35
N PRO A 679 54.89 23.63 15.18
CA PRO A 679 55.36 22.29 14.72
C PRO A 679 55.18 21.02 15.62
N ALA A 680 55.63 19.89 15.03
CA ALA A 680 56.34 18.72 15.60
C ALA A 680 55.60 17.44 16.10
N SER A 681 55.80 16.38 15.31
CA SER A 681 56.18 14.97 15.63
C SER A 681 55.57 14.18 16.79
N GLY A 682 55.12 12.96 16.47
CA GLY A 682 55.03 11.82 17.41
C GLY A 682 54.27 10.66 16.80
N GLY A 683 54.96 9.59 16.38
CA GLY A 683 54.35 8.40 15.78
C GLY A 683 53.73 7.46 16.79
N THR A 684 52.99 6.47 16.30
CA THR A 684 52.65 5.24 17.05
C THR A 684 52.44 4.06 16.09
N PRO A 685 52.66 2.82 16.55
CA PRO A 685 52.87 1.66 15.69
C PRO A 685 51.70 0.66 15.67
N GLU A 686 51.76 -0.23 14.68
CA GLU A 686 51.03 -1.49 14.50
C GLU A 686 51.11 -2.45 15.71
N PRO A 687 50.10 -3.33 15.88
CA PRO A 687 50.36 -4.73 16.25
C PRO A 687 49.45 -5.76 15.52
N PRO A 688 49.78 -7.07 15.61
CA PRO A 688 49.74 -7.98 14.45
C PRO A 688 48.82 -9.21 14.59
N GLN A 689 48.73 -9.99 13.50
CA GLN A 689 48.32 -11.41 13.52
C GLN A 689 49.35 -12.27 14.29
N PRO A 690 48.99 -13.49 14.75
CA PRO A 690 49.39 -14.70 13.98
C PRO A 690 48.44 -15.91 14.10
N GLY A 691 48.65 -16.92 13.25
CA GLY A 691 47.85 -18.15 13.14
C GLY A 691 48.39 -19.43 13.79
N THR A 692 47.61 -20.50 13.56
CA THR A 692 47.91 -21.96 13.47
C THR A 692 48.82 -22.64 14.51
N ASP A 693 48.32 -23.66 15.24
CA ASP A 693 48.64 -25.09 15.00
C ASP A 693 47.97 -26.12 15.97
N LYS A 694 47.64 -27.29 15.39
CA LYS A 694 47.67 -28.71 15.88
C LYS A 694 47.00 -29.22 17.18
N ALA A 695 45.99 -30.08 16.95
CA ALA A 695 45.82 -31.50 17.33
C ALA A 695 46.06 -32.01 18.78
N SER A 696 45.03 -32.69 19.34
CA SER A 696 45.19 -33.98 20.04
C SER A 696 43.85 -34.75 20.22
N LYS A 697 43.94 -36.09 20.10
CA LYS A 697 42.87 -37.10 20.24
C LYS A 697 42.55 -37.42 21.72
N LYS A 698 41.30 -37.76 22.05
CA LYS A 698 40.94 -38.90 22.93
C LYS A 698 39.47 -39.34 22.81
N LYS A 699 39.26 -40.63 23.12
CA LYS A 699 38.14 -41.53 22.80
C LYS A 699 36.95 -41.49 23.78
N ALA A 700 35.79 -41.92 23.24
CA ALA A 700 34.72 -42.77 23.79
C ALA A 700 33.86 -42.27 24.98
N ASP A 701 32.54 -42.19 24.78
CA ASP A 701 31.65 -43.30 25.20
C ASP A 701 30.24 -43.19 24.59
N ASP A 702 29.72 -44.36 24.22
CA ASP A 702 28.39 -44.65 23.68
C ASP A 702 27.33 -44.66 24.79
N LYS A 703 26.15 -44.06 24.55
CA LYS A 703 24.87 -44.65 25.01
C LYS A 703 23.63 -44.02 24.35
N ALA A 704 22.86 -44.92 23.77
CA ALA A 704 21.62 -44.77 23.04
C ALA A 704 20.55 -43.87 23.67
N HIS A 705 19.93 -43.02 22.84
CA HIS A 705 18.57 -42.54 23.04
C HIS A 705 17.77 -42.63 21.72
N LYS A 706 16.59 -43.25 21.83
CA LYS A 706 15.64 -43.57 20.75
C LYS A 706 15.33 -42.40 19.82
N GLU A 707 15.49 -42.64 18.51
CA GLU A 707 15.03 -41.78 17.43
C GLU A 707 13.51 -41.56 17.48
N LYS A 708 13.08 -40.30 17.63
CA LYS A 708 11.83 -39.82 17.05
C LYS A 708 12.13 -39.40 15.62
N LYS A 709 11.48 -40.06 14.65
CA LYS A 709 11.52 -39.70 13.22
C LYS A 709 11.27 -38.20 13.05
N LYS A 710 12.28 -37.45 12.59
CA LYS A 710 12.08 -36.12 11.99
C LYS A 710 11.23 -36.31 10.73
N ARG A 711 10.06 -35.68 10.69
CA ARG A 711 9.18 -35.65 9.52
C ARG A 711 9.79 -34.67 8.50
N ASN A 712 10.23 -35.20 7.35
CA ASN A 712 10.64 -34.40 6.20
C ASN A 712 9.40 -33.85 5.51
N PHE A 713 9.20 -32.54 5.56
CA PHE A 713 7.99 -31.87 5.08
C PHE A 713 8.04 -31.49 3.58
N LEU A 714 9.20 -31.50 2.91
CA LEU A 714 9.32 -30.90 1.56
C LEU A 714 10.26 -31.62 0.57
N GLY A 715 10.53 -32.92 0.73
CA GLY A 715 11.22 -33.70 -0.32
C GLY A 715 12.67 -33.32 -0.67
N MET A 716 13.24 -32.26 -0.09
CA MET A 716 14.65 -31.91 -0.26
C MET A 716 15.53 -32.95 0.46
N LYS A 717 16.23 -33.78 -0.32
CA LYS A 717 17.33 -34.59 0.22
C LYS A 717 18.47 -33.63 0.59
N LYS A 718 19.04 -33.86 1.78
CA LYS A 718 20.28 -33.24 2.22
C LYS A 718 21.42 -33.42 1.23
#